data_AF-G3N8Q2-F1
#
_entry.id   AF-G3N8Q2-F1
#
_cell.length_a   1.000
_cell.length_b   1.000
_cell.length_c   1.000
_cell.angle_alpha   90.00
_cell.angle_beta   90.00
_cell.angle_gamma   90.00
#
_symmetry.space_group_name_H-M   'P 1'
#
loop_
_entity.id
_entity.type
_entity.pdbx_description
1 polymer ?
#
loop_
_entity_poly.entity_id
_entity_poly.type
_entity_poly.pdbx_seq_one_letter_code
_entity_poly.pdbx_strand_id
1 'polypeptide(L)'
;MAFCAPSHGVFCLLAVQTVLLLCVSAPTDGTHLFPQHYTMIHWAGRIEKELEKVLQHVTGTQQMRSIYNEKKSQFEIKRNSPKDLVERVARDISKLLNSKRKALEKLAREAEQLQKEHEWQDGVTTEDGEEENPLESATSLELEFVDDPNFKNKVNYSSSAVQIPTDIYKGSPVILNELNWTQALERVFIENRKEDSSLRWQVFGSATGVTRYYPATPWKAPNKIDLYDVRRRPWYIQGASSPKDMVIIVDVSGSVSGLTLKLMKTSVVEMLETLSDDDYVNVARFNEKADAVVPCFRTLVQANVRNKKIFKEAVKHMQAKGTTDYKSGFTFAFEQLLNESSAPRANCNKMIMMFTDGGEDRAQDIFEKYNWPNKTVRVFTFSVGQHNYDVTPLQWIACANKGYYFEIPSIGAIRINTQEYLDVLGRPMVLAGPKAKQVQWTNVYQDALGLGLVITGTMPVFNLTVDPASSQNQLILGVMGVDIAINEIKRKTPTYRLGANGYTFAIDPNGYVLLHPNLQPKIFNFKESVTLDFLDAELEDSNKEEIRRQMIDGKPGLRKIKTLVKSVDERYIDEAMRTYTWTPVDGTDYSLGLVLPTYSENHIKANLSDQILQVQLPYTKDFESLLPNSFESEGHVFIAPREYCNDLELSNNNTEFLLNFIALMEKVTPDSKQCDNLLLHNLILDTGIIRQLVEKVWKNKD
;
A
#
# COMPACT_ATOMS: atom_id res chain seq x y z
N MET A 1 88.73 35.08 65.87
CA MET A 1 90.16 35.09 65.47
C MET A 1 90.43 33.83 64.66
N ALA A 2 91.36 33.86 63.69
CA ALA A 2 92.25 32.78 63.20
C ALA A 2 91.84 31.30 63.38
N PHE A 3 91.98 30.34 62.45
CA PHE A 3 92.42 30.22 61.03
C PHE A 3 91.92 28.81 60.54
N CYS A 4 91.95 28.34 59.29
CA CYS A 4 92.47 28.84 58.00
C CYS A 4 91.65 28.26 56.81
N ALA A 5 92.19 28.36 55.58
CA ALA A 5 91.80 27.64 54.36
C ALA A 5 92.82 26.48 54.07
N PRO A 6 92.90 25.77 52.91
CA PRO A 6 92.17 25.96 51.63
C PRO A 6 91.78 24.70 50.80
N SER A 7 91.19 24.95 49.61
CA SER A 7 91.34 24.20 48.33
C SER A 7 90.74 22.78 48.18
N HIS A 8 90.21 22.33 47.03
CA HIS A 8 89.93 22.95 45.71
C HIS A 8 88.69 22.27 45.07
N GLY A 9 88.00 22.95 44.13
CA GLY A 9 86.86 22.35 43.40
C GLY A 9 86.06 23.28 42.48
N VAL A 10 86.72 24.20 41.77
CA VAL A 10 86.09 25.35 41.06
C VAL A 10 85.28 24.98 39.79
N PHE A 11 85.06 23.70 39.51
CA PHE A 11 84.44 23.23 38.27
C PHE A 11 82.90 23.05 38.29
N CYS A 12 82.25 23.09 39.45
CA CYS A 12 80.85 22.64 39.56
C CYS A 12 79.78 23.74 39.40
N LEU A 13 80.12 25.03 39.55
CA LEU A 13 79.14 26.13 39.60
C LEU A 13 78.86 26.80 38.24
N LEU A 14 79.78 26.72 37.27
CA LEU A 14 79.58 27.28 35.93
C LEU A 14 78.68 26.41 35.03
N ALA A 15 78.55 25.11 35.33
CA ALA A 15 77.67 24.20 34.60
C ALA A 15 76.17 24.46 34.89
N VAL A 16 75.83 24.82 36.14
CA VAL A 16 74.42 24.97 36.55
C VAL A 16 73.81 26.27 36.00
N GLN A 17 74.57 27.36 35.94
CA GLN A 17 74.08 28.62 35.33
C GLN A 17 74.03 28.59 33.81
N THR A 18 74.84 27.79 33.13
CA THR A 18 74.78 27.66 31.65
C THR A 18 73.65 26.74 31.19
N VAL A 19 73.28 25.72 31.96
CA VAL A 19 72.13 24.84 31.64
C VAL A 19 70.78 25.54 31.90
N LEU A 20 70.64 26.38 32.94
CA LEU A 20 69.40 27.13 33.17
C LEU A 20 69.14 28.24 32.14
N LEU A 21 70.19 28.84 31.56
CA LEU A 21 70.05 29.93 30.58
C LEU A 21 69.68 29.47 29.15
N LEU A 22 69.80 28.17 28.85
CA LEU A 22 69.24 27.57 27.63
C LEU A 22 67.74 27.25 27.74
N CYS A 23 67.13 27.42 28.91
CA CYS A 23 65.70 27.10 29.12
C CYS A 23 64.74 28.29 28.93
N VAL A 24 65.22 29.54 28.84
CA VAL A 24 64.35 30.73 28.77
C VAL A 24 64.91 31.83 27.85
N SER A 25 64.69 31.71 26.53
CA SER A 25 64.81 32.86 25.60
C SER A 25 63.96 32.73 24.33
N ALA A 26 62.63 32.73 24.55
CA ALA A 26 61.57 33.11 23.59
C ALA A 26 61.30 32.19 22.36
N PRO A 27 60.09 32.27 21.76
CA PRO A 27 58.96 33.13 22.13
C PRO A 27 57.80 32.39 22.82
N THR A 28 57.06 33.16 23.61
CA THR A 28 55.63 32.91 23.87
C THR A 28 54.84 33.16 22.59
N ASP A 29 55.01 32.28 21.62
CA ASP A 29 54.03 32.04 20.57
C ASP A 29 53.79 30.54 20.54
N GLY A 30 52.81 30.14 21.35
CA GLY A 30 52.18 28.82 21.27
C GLY A 30 51.40 28.70 19.97
N THR A 31 52.11 28.84 18.84
CA THR A 31 51.67 28.30 17.57
C THR A 31 51.41 26.83 17.83
N HIS A 32 50.13 26.49 17.94
CA HIS A 32 49.66 25.11 17.85
C HIS A 32 49.97 24.66 16.41
N LEU A 33 51.25 24.37 16.15
CA LEU A 33 51.74 23.81 14.91
C LEU A 33 50.98 22.52 14.71
N PHE A 34 50.02 22.56 13.78
CA PHE A 34 49.10 21.48 13.53
C PHE A 34 49.90 20.18 13.34
N PRO A 35 49.55 19.09 14.04
CA PRO A 35 50.42 17.92 14.12
C PRO A 35 50.83 17.42 12.73
N GLN A 36 52.11 17.11 12.55
CA GLN A 36 52.59 16.60 11.27
C GLN A 36 51.85 15.32 10.88
N HIS A 37 51.68 15.09 9.57
CA HIS A 37 50.87 14.00 9.02
C HIS A 37 51.25 12.62 9.60
N TYR A 38 52.55 12.36 9.77
CA TYR A 38 53.05 11.14 10.43
C TYR A 38 52.54 10.97 11.87
N THR A 39 52.57 12.03 12.67
CA THR A 39 52.12 12.02 14.07
C THR A 39 50.62 11.72 14.15
N MET A 40 49.81 12.28 13.25
CA MET A 40 48.37 12.00 13.18
C MET A 40 48.09 10.54 12.81
N ILE A 41 48.77 10.00 11.79
CA ILE A 41 48.66 8.58 11.39
C ILE A 41 49.05 7.66 12.55
N HIS A 42 50.18 7.94 13.21
CA HIS A 42 50.65 7.14 14.34
C HIS A 42 49.67 7.15 15.52
N TRP A 43 49.06 8.29 15.81
CA TRP A 43 48.08 8.41 16.89
C TRP A 43 46.75 7.71 16.55
N ALA A 44 46.25 7.91 15.32
CA ALA A 44 45.05 7.23 14.82
C ALA A 44 45.21 5.70 14.82
N GLY A 45 46.30 5.19 14.24
CA GLY A 45 46.59 3.74 14.21
C GLY A 45 46.88 3.13 15.59
N ARG A 46 47.26 3.93 16.60
CA ARG A 46 47.32 3.49 17.99
C ARG A 46 45.92 3.36 18.60
N ILE A 47 45.06 4.35 18.39
CA ILE A 47 43.67 4.33 18.89
C ILE A 47 42.89 3.18 18.24
N GLU A 48 43.02 3.00 16.92
CA GLU A 48 42.43 1.88 16.17
C GLU A 48 42.80 0.53 16.79
N LYS A 49 44.08 0.30 17.07
CA LYS A 49 44.57 -0.95 17.68
C LYS A 49 44.09 -1.18 19.11
N GLU A 50 44.04 -0.13 19.94
CA GLU A 50 43.51 -0.28 21.30
C GLU A 50 41.98 -0.53 21.26
N LEU A 51 41.24 0.15 20.39
CA LEU A 51 39.81 -0.09 20.18
C LEU A 51 39.55 -1.51 19.68
N GLU A 52 40.27 -1.97 18.64
CA GLU A 52 40.13 -3.33 18.10
C GLU A 52 40.42 -4.37 19.19
N LYS A 53 41.51 -4.21 19.94
CA LYS A 53 41.91 -5.10 21.03
C LYS A 53 40.86 -5.16 22.14
N VAL A 54 40.34 -4.01 22.58
CA VAL A 54 39.27 -3.94 23.60
C VAL A 54 37.99 -4.58 23.07
N LEU A 55 37.56 -4.23 21.86
CA LEU A 55 36.34 -4.78 21.25
C LEU A 55 36.43 -6.29 21.09
N GLN A 56 37.52 -6.84 20.54
CA GLN A 56 37.71 -8.28 20.42
C GLN A 56 37.69 -8.99 21.78
N HIS A 57 38.29 -8.38 22.81
CA HIS A 57 38.36 -8.98 24.15
C HIS A 57 37.03 -8.94 24.91
N VAL A 58 36.24 -7.87 24.79
CA VAL A 58 34.96 -7.68 25.47
C VAL A 58 33.82 -8.42 24.74
N THR A 59 33.74 -8.32 23.41
CA THR A 59 32.64 -8.92 22.65
C THR A 59 32.71 -10.44 22.51
N GLY A 60 33.90 -11.04 22.67
CA GLY A 60 34.08 -12.49 22.58
C GLY A 60 33.86 -13.08 21.17
N THR A 61 34.03 -12.28 20.11
CA THR A 61 33.77 -12.70 18.71
C THR A 61 34.51 -13.97 18.28
N GLN A 62 35.74 -14.20 18.75
CA GLN A 62 36.49 -15.42 18.46
C GLN A 62 35.91 -16.64 19.22
N GLN A 63 35.50 -16.46 20.47
CA GLN A 63 34.88 -17.49 21.30
C GLN A 63 33.50 -17.86 20.74
N MET A 64 32.72 -16.89 20.28
CA MET A 64 31.46 -17.13 19.56
C MET A 64 31.69 -18.05 18.35
N ARG A 65 32.70 -17.77 17.51
CA ARG A 65 33.08 -18.64 16.39
C ARG A 65 33.50 -20.05 16.85
N SER A 66 34.17 -20.19 18.01
CA SER A 66 34.46 -21.50 18.61
C SER A 66 33.19 -22.26 18.97
N ILE A 67 32.26 -21.62 19.69
CA ILE A 67 30.99 -22.21 20.14
C ILE A 67 30.16 -22.72 18.95
N TYR A 68 30.07 -21.95 17.86
CA TYR A 68 29.40 -22.38 16.62
C TYR A 68 30.08 -23.60 15.97
N ASN A 69 31.41 -23.75 16.08
CA ASN A 69 32.12 -24.94 15.61
C ASN A 69 31.94 -26.15 16.55
N GLU A 70 31.90 -25.93 17.86
CA GLU A 70 31.64 -26.96 18.89
C GLU A 70 30.22 -27.54 18.76
N LYS A 71 29.20 -26.68 18.61
CA LYS A 71 27.80 -27.07 18.43
C LYS A 71 27.43 -27.53 17.01
N LYS A 72 28.40 -27.74 16.11
CA LYS A 72 28.16 -28.10 14.69
C LYS A 72 27.39 -29.42 14.48
N SER A 73 27.36 -30.31 15.47
CA SER A 73 26.52 -31.52 15.45
C SER A 73 25.02 -31.24 15.68
N GLN A 74 24.68 -30.11 16.30
CA GLN A 74 23.32 -29.74 16.70
C GLN A 74 22.56 -29.00 15.59
N PHE A 75 23.19 -28.69 14.45
CA PHE A 75 22.55 -27.99 13.33
C PHE A 75 23.07 -28.42 11.96
N GLU A 76 22.20 -28.31 10.96
CA GLU A 76 22.54 -28.45 9.54
C GLU A 76 22.62 -27.06 8.87
N ILE A 77 23.55 -26.90 7.93
CA ILE A 77 23.64 -25.70 7.09
C ILE A 77 22.88 -25.98 5.80
N LYS A 78 21.81 -25.22 5.55
CA LYS A 78 20.97 -25.37 4.36
C LYS A 78 21.14 -24.22 3.39
N ARG A 79 21.34 -24.55 2.12
CA ARG A 79 21.44 -23.55 1.05
C ARG A 79 20.05 -23.04 0.64
N ASN A 80 19.90 -21.73 0.69
CA ASN A 80 18.82 -20.98 0.07
C ASN A 80 19.16 -20.79 -1.41
N SER A 81 18.59 -21.62 -2.29
CA SER A 81 18.57 -21.32 -3.73
C SER A 81 17.61 -20.14 -3.96
N PRO A 82 18.09 -18.95 -4.40
CA PRO A 82 17.23 -17.77 -4.50
C PRO A 82 16.08 -18.01 -5.48
N LYS A 83 16.37 -18.62 -6.63
CA LYS A 83 15.40 -18.96 -7.68
C LYS A 83 14.27 -19.86 -7.15
N ASP A 84 14.62 -20.99 -6.53
CA ASP A 84 13.63 -21.96 -6.02
C ASP A 84 12.78 -21.38 -4.88
N LEU A 85 13.31 -20.40 -4.14
CA LEU A 85 12.56 -19.66 -3.13
C LEU A 85 11.55 -18.69 -3.78
N VAL A 86 11.97 -17.86 -4.74
CA VAL A 86 11.06 -16.94 -5.43
C VAL A 86 9.95 -17.72 -6.15
N GLU A 87 10.29 -18.76 -6.91
CA GLU A 87 9.31 -19.58 -7.64
C GLU A 87 8.34 -20.32 -6.71
N ARG A 88 8.76 -20.66 -5.47
CA ARG A 88 7.85 -21.25 -4.47
C ARG A 88 6.87 -20.21 -3.93
N VAL A 89 7.38 -19.06 -3.53
CA VAL A 89 6.56 -17.97 -2.95
C VAL A 89 5.59 -17.42 -4.01
N ALA A 90 6.03 -17.26 -5.26
CA ALA A 90 5.17 -16.87 -6.37
C ALA A 90 4.03 -17.87 -6.59
N ARG A 91 4.29 -19.19 -6.54
CA ARG A 91 3.24 -20.21 -6.61
C ARG A 91 2.29 -20.20 -5.42
N ASP A 92 2.77 -19.93 -4.21
CA ASP A 92 1.91 -19.91 -3.02
C ASP A 92 1.06 -18.62 -2.94
N ILE A 93 1.57 -17.49 -3.45
CA ILE A 93 0.79 -16.27 -3.68
C ILE A 93 -0.23 -16.51 -4.82
N SER A 94 0.18 -17.09 -5.95
CA SER A 94 -0.72 -17.44 -7.06
C SER A 94 -1.88 -18.33 -6.60
N LYS A 95 -1.64 -19.35 -5.77
CA LYS A 95 -2.71 -20.18 -5.17
C LYS A 95 -3.64 -19.36 -4.29
N LEU A 96 -3.11 -18.46 -3.46
CA LEU A 96 -3.91 -17.58 -2.60
C LEU A 96 -4.83 -16.70 -3.44
N LEU A 97 -4.29 -15.97 -4.42
CA LEU A 97 -5.04 -15.08 -5.31
C LEU A 97 -6.08 -15.88 -6.14
N ASN A 98 -5.73 -17.07 -6.62
CA ASN A 98 -6.67 -17.97 -7.30
C ASN A 98 -7.80 -18.52 -6.41
N SER A 99 -7.58 -18.70 -5.11
CA SER A 99 -8.67 -19.06 -4.17
C SER A 99 -9.70 -17.93 -4.09
N LYS A 100 -9.22 -16.70 -3.85
CA LYS A 100 -10.07 -15.50 -3.74
C LYS A 100 -10.79 -15.19 -5.05
N ARG A 101 -10.11 -15.34 -6.19
CA ARG A 101 -10.71 -15.23 -7.54
C ARG A 101 -11.92 -16.14 -7.72
N LYS A 102 -11.85 -17.41 -7.29
CA LYS A 102 -12.98 -18.35 -7.39
C LYS A 102 -14.18 -17.93 -6.54
N ALA A 103 -13.94 -17.49 -5.30
CA ALA A 103 -15.01 -16.99 -4.42
C ALA A 103 -15.71 -15.76 -5.05
N LEU A 104 -14.93 -14.86 -5.65
CA LEU A 104 -15.43 -13.67 -6.34
C LEU A 104 -16.20 -14.01 -7.63
N GLU A 105 -15.72 -14.98 -8.42
CA GLU A 105 -16.43 -15.51 -9.59
C GLU A 105 -17.77 -16.19 -9.22
N LYS A 106 -17.84 -16.87 -8.05
CA LYS A 106 -19.08 -17.43 -7.51
C LYS A 106 -20.05 -16.30 -7.12
N LEU A 107 -19.59 -15.33 -6.31
CA LEU A 107 -20.41 -14.18 -5.89
C LEU A 107 -21.02 -13.41 -7.05
N ALA A 108 -20.22 -13.08 -8.07
CA ALA A 108 -20.70 -12.33 -9.22
C ALA A 108 -21.77 -13.11 -10.02
N ARG A 109 -21.65 -14.43 -10.15
CA ARG A 109 -22.66 -15.25 -10.85
C ARG A 109 -23.98 -15.34 -10.07
N GLU A 110 -23.90 -15.63 -8.77
CA GLU A 110 -25.09 -15.72 -7.91
C GLU A 110 -25.82 -14.36 -7.86
N ALA A 111 -25.11 -13.24 -7.74
CA ALA A 111 -25.73 -11.91 -7.72
C ALA A 111 -26.53 -11.58 -8.98
N GLU A 112 -26.02 -11.94 -10.17
CA GLU A 112 -26.74 -11.73 -11.42
C GLU A 112 -27.96 -12.63 -11.58
N GLN A 113 -27.90 -13.85 -11.04
CA GLN A 113 -29.05 -14.76 -11.04
C GLN A 113 -30.12 -14.27 -10.06
N LEU A 114 -29.75 -13.95 -8.83
CA LEU A 114 -30.65 -13.45 -7.78
C LEU A 114 -31.40 -12.19 -8.23
N GLN A 115 -30.70 -11.21 -8.82
CA GLN A 115 -31.34 -9.99 -9.29
C GLN A 115 -32.17 -10.18 -10.57
N LYS A 116 -31.91 -11.23 -11.35
CA LYS A 116 -32.76 -11.61 -12.49
C LYS A 116 -34.05 -12.31 -12.06
N GLU A 117 -34.02 -13.00 -10.92
CA GLU A 117 -35.18 -13.67 -10.31
C GLU A 117 -36.01 -12.73 -9.41
N HIS A 118 -35.51 -11.53 -9.10
CA HIS A 118 -36.19 -10.54 -8.27
C HIS A 118 -37.30 -9.79 -9.04
N GLU A 119 -38.50 -9.75 -8.46
CA GLU A 119 -39.60 -8.91 -8.92
C GLU A 119 -39.59 -7.56 -8.19
N TRP A 120 -39.62 -6.47 -8.96
CA TRP A 120 -39.62 -5.10 -8.44
C TRP A 120 -40.93 -4.77 -7.70
N GLN A 121 -40.81 -4.15 -6.53
CA GLN A 121 -41.93 -3.78 -5.67
C GLN A 121 -41.96 -2.25 -5.47
N ASP A 122 -42.87 -1.56 -6.17
CA ASP A 122 -43.09 -0.11 -5.99
C ASP A 122 -43.73 0.23 -4.63
N GLY A 123 -44.48 -0.71 -4.07
CA GLY A 123 -45.33 -0.54 -2.90
C GLY A 123 -44.70 -0.95 -1.57
N VAL A 124 -43.36 -1.04 -1.47
CA VAL A 124 -42.68 -1.30 -0.18
C VAL A 124 -42.71 -0.04 0.68
N THR A 125 -43.88 0.28 1.23
CA THR A 125 -43.91 0.92 2.55
C THR A 125 -43.25 -0.04 3.53
N THR A 126 -42.48 0.48 4.48
CA THR A 126 -42.22 -0.29 5.71
C THR A 126 -43.57 -0.74 6.25
N GLU A 127 -43.76 -2.05 6.43
CA GLU A 127 -44.83 -2.52 7.30
C GLU A 127 -44.57 -1.86 8.66
N ASP A 128 -45.60 -1.19 9.19
CA ASP A 128 -45.59 -0.16 10.25
C ASP A 128 -45.63 1.29 9.73
N GLY A 129 -46.87 1.76 9.52
CA GLY A 129 -47.21 3.16 9.22
C GLY A 129 -47.37 3.99 10.49
N GLU A 130 -46.31 4.09 11.31
CA GLU A 130 -46.25 4.99 12.47
C GLU A 130 -45.13 6.03 12.30
N GLU A 131 -45.44 7.30 12.59
CA GLU A 131 -44.51 8.44 12.48
C GLU A 131 -43.48 8.49 13.64
N GLU A 132 -42.94 7.34 14.05
CA GLU A 132 -41.88 7.27 15.07
C GLU A 132 -40.48 7.22 14.45
N ASN A 133 -39.49 7.68 15.20
CA ASN A 133 -38.13 7.89 14.69
C ASN A 133 -37.50 6.57 14.18
N PRO A 134 -36.92 6.53 12.95
CA PRO A 134 -36.34 5.30 12.36
C PRO A 134 -35.08 4.73 13.03
N LEU A 135 -34.88 4.96 14.34
CA LEU A 135 -33.72 4.51 15.09
C LEU A 135 -33.97 3.19 15.86
N GLU A 136 -35.23 2.78 16.07
CA GLU A 136 -35.57 1.64 16.95
C GLU A 136 -36.48 0.56 16.32
N SER A 137 -37.36 0.87 15.37
CA SER A 137 -38.36 -0.10 14.86
C SER A 137 -37.93 -0.99 13.68
N ALA A 138 -36.81 -0.69 13.00
CA ALA A 138 -36.25 -1.57 11.97
C ALA A 138 -35.49 -2.75 12.59
N THR A 139 -36.21 -3.60 13.34
CA THR A 139 -35.77 -4.82 14.06
C THR A 139 -34.25 -4.88 14.24
N SER A 140 -33.74 -4.08 15.18
CA SER A 140 -32.33 -4.13 15.55
C SER A 140 -32.05 -5.48 16.21
N LEU A 141 -31.75 -6.48 15.40
CA LEU A 141 -31.24 -7.77 15.85
C LEU A 141 -30.08 -7.46 16.81
N GLU A 142 -30.22 -7.83 18.08
CA GLU A 142 -29.13 -7.83 19.03
C GLU A 142 -28.13 -8.91 18.62
N LEU A 143 -27.32 -8.57 17.61
CA LEU A 143 -26.29 -9.43 17.07
C LEU A 143 -25.16 -9.53 18.09
N GLU A 144 -24.93 -10.73 18.61
CA GLU A 144 -23.72 -11.02 19.37
C GLU A 144 -22.51 -10.87 18.45
N PHE A 145 -21.63 -9.91 18.75
CA PHE A 145 -20.37 -9.73 18.01
C PHE A 145 -19.20 -10.31 18.81
N VAL A 146 -18.43 -11.19 18.17
CA VAL A 146 -17.26 -11.86 18.75
C VAL A 146 -15.99 -11.18 18.25
N ASP A 147 -15.02 -10.91 19.13
CA ASP A 147 -13.71 -10.38 18.74
C ASP A 147 -12.93 -11.41 17.88
N ASP A 148 -12.57 -11.05 16.64
CA ASP A 148 -11.78 -11.91 15.75
C ASP A 148 -10.43 -11.27 15.37
N PRO A 149 -9.28 -11.87 15.77
CA PRO A 149 -7.95 -11.37 15.44
C PRO A 149 -7.66 -11.22 13.94
N ASN A 150 -8.33 -11.98 13.07
CA ASN A 150 -8.16 -11.90 11.62
C ASN A 150 -8.75 -10.61 11.03
N PHE A 151 -9.75 -10.04 11.71
CA PHE A 151 -10.46 -8.82 11.33
C PHE A 151 -10.08 -7.62 12.22
N LYS A 152 -9.43 -7.85 13.37
CA LYS A 152 -9.07 -6.84 14.39
C LYS A 152 -10.27 -6.05 14.92
N ASN A 153 -11.45 -6.65 14.84
CA ASN A 153 -12.75 -6.06 15.14
C ASN A 153 -13.66 -7.13 15.74
N LYS A 154 -14.74 -6.68 16.38
CA LYS A 154 -15.89 -7.51 16.73
C LYS A 154 -16.70 -7.79 15.47
N VAL A 155 -16.95 -9.06 15.18
CA VAL A 155 -17.64 -9.53 13.98
C VAL A 155 -18.76 -10.51 14.35
N ASN A 156 -19.83 -10.52 13.55
CA ASN A 156 -20.90 -11.51 13.62
C ASN A 156 -20.91 -12.31 12.30
N TYR A 157 -20.80 -13.63 12.42
CA TYR A 157 -20.71 -14.55 11.28
C TYR A 157 -22.06 -15.08 10.80
N SER A 158 -23.15 -14.78 11.50
CA SER A 158 -24.51 -15.22 11.18
C SER A 158 -25.17 -14.31 10.13
N SER A 159 -24.78 -13.03 10.07
CA SER A 159 -25.39 -12.04 9.18
C SER A 159 -24.36 -11.16 8.47
N SER A 160 -24.83 -10.47 7.42
CA SER A 160 -24.14 -9.40 6.71
C SER A 160 -24.55 -8.03 7.26
N ALA A 161 -23.69 -7.04 7.10
CA ALA A 161 -23.99 -5.66 7.46
C ALA A 161 -24.13 -4.80 6.20
N VAL A 162 -24.90 -3.71 6.31
CA VAL A 162 -25.12 -2.77 5.21
C VAL A 162 -24.73 -1.36 5.62
N GLN A 163 -23.90 -0.72 4.79
CA GLN A 163 -23.60 0.70 4.85
C GLN A 163 -24.38 1.43 3.74
N ILE A 164 -25.01 2.54 4.10
CA ILE A 164 -25.71 3.44 3.19
C ILE A 164 -25.10 4.84 3.39
N PRO A 165 -24.64 5.52 2.32
CA PRO A 165 -24.13 6.88 2.39
C PRO A 165 -25.10 7.86 3.07
N THR A 166 -24.55 8.83 3.80
CA THR A 166 -25.31 9.76 4.67
C THR A 166 -26.26 10.70 3.92
N ASP A 167 -26.09 10.86 2.61
CA ASP A 167 -26.95 11.66 1.72
C ASP A 167 -28.04 10.84 1.00
N ILE A 168 -28.07 9.51 1.16
CA ILE A 168 -29.03 8.64 0.51
C ILE A 168 -30.17 8.31 1.49
N TYR A 169 -31.40 8.61 1.08
CA TYR A 169 -32.58 8.32 1.89
C TYR A 169 -32.90 6.81 1.90
N LYS A 170 -32.79 6.19 3.08
CA LYS A 170 -32.96 4.75 3.28
C LYS A 170 -34.34 4.22 2.88
N GLY A 171 -35.39 5.01 3.06
CA GLY A 171 -36.78 4.63 2.73
C GLY A 171 -37.16 4.84 1.25
N SER A 172 -36.20 5.15 0.37
CA SER A 172 -36.48 5.23 -1.06
C SER A 172 -36.80 3.83 -1.60
N PRO A 173 -37.87 3.64 -2.42
CA PRO A 173 -38.19 2.34 -3.02
C PRO A 173 -37.02 1.69 -3.77
N VAL A 174 -36.17 2.50 -4.40
CA VAL A 174 -34.95 2.02 -5.07
C VAL A 174 -33.98 1.35 -4.08
N ILE A 175 -33.80 1.96 -2.91
CA ILE A 175 -32.92 1.43 -1.85
C ILE A 175 -33.56 0.23 -1.16
N LEU A 176 -34.87 0.25 -0.94
CA LEU A 176 -35.59 -0.88 -0.33
C LEU A 176 -35.56 -2.14 -1.22
N ASN A 177 -35.76 -2.00 -2.53
CA ASN A 177 -35.62 -3.13 -3.47
C ASN A 177 -34.17 -3.64 -3.50
N GLU A 178 -33.16 -2.76 -3.53
CA GLU A 178 -31.74 -3.16 -3.41
C GLU A 178 -31.44 -3.93 -2.12
N LEU A 179 -31.97 -3.49 -0.97
CA LEU A 179 -31.81 -4.21 0.29
C LEU A 179 -32.45 -5.60 0.24
N ASN A 180 -33.63 -5.71 -0.38
CA ASN A 180 -34.40 -6.95 -0.51
C ASN A 180 -33.62 -8.00 -1.31
N TRP A 181 -33.27 -7.74 -2.58
CA TRP A 181 -32.59 -8.75 -3.40
C TRP A 181 -31.16 -9.05 -2.90
N THR A 182 -30.43 -8.05 -2.40
CA THR A 182 -29.07 -8.28 -1.87
C THR A 182 -29.06 -9.09 -0.58
N GLN A 183 -30.19 -9.26 0.12
CA GLN A 183 -30.27 -10.10 1.31
C GLN A 183 -29.91 -11.56 1.00
N ALA A 184 -30.27 -12.06 -0.20
CA ALA A 184 -29.96 -13.42 -0.61
C ALA A 184 -28.45 -13.70 -0.78
N LEU A 185 -27.62 -12.67 -0.97
CA LEU A 185 -26.15 -12.79 -1.04
C LEU A 185 -25.53 -13.25 0.28
N GLU A 186 -26.20 -13.03 1.42
CA GLU A 186 -25.74 -13.43 2.74
C GLU A 186 -25.43 -14.93 2.82
N ARG A 187 -26.29 -15.76 2.23
CA ARG A 187 -26.05 -17.20 2.12
C ARG A 187 -24.74 -17.51 1.38
N VAL A 188 -24.49 -16.82 0.26
CA VAL A 188 -23.29 -17.05 -0.58
C VAL A 188 -22.03 -16.59 0.14
N PHE A 189 -22.08 -15.45 0.85
CA PHE A 189 -20.97 -15.00 1.69
C PHE A 189 -20.61 -16.01 2.79
N ILE A 190 -21.62 -16.58 3.46
CA ILE A 190 -21.45 -17.63 4.49
C ILE A 190 -20.88 -18.91 3.89
N GLU A 191 -21.39 -19.37 2.74
CA GLU A 191 -20.87 -20.55 2.03
C GLU A 191 -19.40 -20.38 1.64
N ASN A 192 -19.04 -19.24 1.03
CA ASN A 192 -17.66 -18.93 0.67
C ASN A 192 -16.72 -18.97 1.88
N ARG A 193 -17.14 -18.40 3.02
CA ARG A 193 -16.37 -18.39 4.28
C ARG A 193 -16.18 -19.80 4.86
N LYS A 194 -17.16 -20.70 4.66
CA LYS A 194 -17.06 -22.13 5.02
C LYS A 194 -16.10 -22.89 4.09
N GLU A 195 -16.05 -22.53 2.81
CA GLU A 195 -15.10 -23.09 1.84
C GLU A 195 -13.65 -22.57 2.06
N ASP A 196 -13.48 -21.28 2.36
CA ASP A 196 -12.18 -20.63 2.59
C ASP A 196 -12.18 -19.75 3.86
N SER A 197 -11.75 -20.34 4.98
CA SER A 197 -11.59 -19.69 6.28
C SER A 197 -10.45 -18.67 6.36
N SER A 198 -9.77 -18.36 5.26
CA SER A 198 -8.84 -17.22 5.14
C SER A 198 -9.46 -16.01 4.42
N LEU A 199 -10.70 -16.07 3.91
CA LEU A 199 -11.39 -14.90 3.36
C LEU A 199 -11.49 -13.76 4.39
N ARG A 200 -11.18 -12.54 3.97
CA ARG A 200 -11.44 -11.30 4.74
C ARG A 200 -12.79 -10.73 4.32
N TRP A 201 -12.94 -9.41 4.26
CA TRP A 201 -14.19 -8.79 3.86
C TRP A 201 -14.60 -9.26 2.46
N GLN A 202 -15.83 -9.75 2.36
CA GLN A 202 -16.55 -9.93 1.11
C GLN A 202 -17.54 -8.77 1.02
N VAL A 203 -17.56 -8.05 -0.10
CA VAL A 203 -18.36 -6.83 -0.25
C VAL A 203 -19.05 -6.78 -1.62
N PHE A 204 -20.31 -6.36 -1.62
CA PHE A 204 -21.03 -5.90 -2.80
C PHE A 204 -21.26 -4.40 -2.67
N GLY A 205 -20.72 -3.62 -3.62
CA GLY A 205 -21.06 -2.22 -3.80
C GLY A 205 -22.07 -2.09 -4.93
N SER A 206 -23.28 -1.60 -4.65
CA SER A 206 -24.32 -1.34 -5.64
C SER A 206 -24.06 -0.04 -6.40
N ALA A 207 -24.51 0.05 -7.66
CA ALA A 207 -24.58 1.29 -8.43
C ALA A 207 -25.46 2.37 -7.75
N THR A 208 -26.40 1.96 -6.89
CA THR A 208 -27.19 2.89 -6.06
C THR A 208 -26.40 3.54 -4.92
N GLY A 209 -25.21 3.02 -4.60
CA GLY A 209 -24.36 3.48 -3.48
C GLY A 209 -24.51 2.66 -2.20
N VAL A 210 -25.46 1.72 -2.13
CA VAL A 210 -25.59 0.76 -1.02
C VAL A 210 -24.40 -0.20 -1.00
N THR A 211 -23.85 -0.47 0.18
CA THR A 211 -22.72 -1.40 0.37
C THR A 211 -23.11 -2.51 1.33
N ARG A 212 -23.15 -3.76 0.88
CA ARG A 212 -23.36 -4.94 1.75
C ARG A 212 -22.06 -5.69 1.94
N TYR A 213 -21.65 -5.95 3.18
CA TYR A 213 -20.40 -6.63 3.50
C TYR A 213 -20.56 -7.73 4.56
N TYR A 214 -19.67 -8.72 4.50
CA TYR A 214 -19.67 -9.88 5.40
C TYR A 214 -18.23 -10.22 5.87
N PRO A 215 -18.03 -10.64 7.15
CA PRO A 215 -19.03 -10.73 8.22
C PRO A 215 -19.59 -9.37 8.67
N ALA A 216 -20.72 -9.34 9.38
CA ALA A 216 -21.24 -8.11 9.94
C ALA A 216 -20.29 -7.55 11.01
N THR A 217 -20.04 -6.25 10.98
CA THR A 217 -19.29 -5.53 12.03
C THR A 217 -19.88 -4.12 12.17
N PRO A 218 -19.96 -3.54 13.39
CA PRO A 218 -20.41 -2.17 13.56
C PRO A 218 -19.51 -1.22 12.77
N TRP A 219 -20.13 -0.36 11.94
CA TRP A 219 -19.40 0.59 11.11
C TRP A 219 -18.61 1.56 11.99
N LYS A 220 -17.32 1.78 11.68
CA LYS A 220 -16.46 2.72 12.39
C LYS A 220 -16.78 4.17 12.00
N ALA A 221 -17.95 4.62 12.44
CA ALA A 221 -18.32 6.00 12.68
C ALA A 221 -17.15 6.84 13.25
N PRO A 222 -16.40 7.71 12.54
CA PRO A 222 -15.56 8.67 13.27
C PRO A 222 -16.46 9.63 14.06
N ASN A 223 -15.91 10.41 14.99
CA ASN A 223 -16.63 11.49 15.70
C ASN A 223 -17.02 12.68 14.79
N LYS A 224 -17.13 12.45 13.47
CA LYS A 224 -17.47 13.38 12.40
C LYS A 224 -18.40 12.67 11.41
N ILE A 225 -19.20 13.44 10.68
CA ILE A 225 -20.09 12.92 9.63
C ILE A 225 -19.28 12.03 8.66
N ASP A 226 -19.73 10.80 8.47
CA ASP A 226 -19.15 9.90 7.48
C ASP A 226 -19.55 10.34 6.05
N LEU A 227 -18.57 10.37 5.16
CA LEU A 227 -18.69 10.73 3.75
C LEU A 227 -18.29 9.56 2.83
N TYR A 228 -18.24 8.34 3.36
CA TYR A 228 -18.03 7.12 2.59
C TYR A 228 -19.15 6.90 1.56
N ASP A 229 -18.74 6.77 0.31
CA ASP A 229 -19.55 6.29 -0.82
C ASP A 229 -18.71 5.22 -1.53
N VAL A 230 -19.30 4.03 -1.73
CA VAL A 230 -18.61 2.89 -2.35
C VAL A 230 -18.20 3.17 -3.79
N ARG A 231 -19.00 3.95 -4.52
CA ARG A 231 -18.78 4.28 -5.93
C ARG A 231 -17.52 5.12 -6.17
N ARG A 232 -17.05 5.78 -5.09
CA ARG A 232 -15.82 6.58 -5.06
C ARG A 232 -14.59 5.80 -4.57
N ARG A 233 -14.72 4.51 -4.26
CA ARG A 233 -13.58 3.69 -3.83
C ARG A 233 -12.77 3.26 -5.05
N PRO A 234 -11.42 3.24 -5.00
CA PRO A 234 -10.60 2.79 -6.12
C PRO A 234 -10.99 1.40 -6.64
N TRP A 235 -11.33 0.48 -5.73
CA TRP A 235 -11.79 -0.87 -6.07
C TRP A 235 -13.08 -0.89 -6.89
N TYR A 236 -14.04 -0.02 -6.58
CA TYR A 236 -15.28 0.09 -7.34
C TYR A 236 -15.02 0.67 -8.72
N ILE A 237 -14.28 1.79 -8.80
CA ILE A 237 -14.00 2.51 -10.06
C ILE A 237 -13.29 1.60 -11.07
N GLN A 238 -12.29 0.83 -10.61
CA GLN A 238 -11.53 -0.12 -11.40
C GLN A 238 -12.39 -1.32 -11.87
N GLY A 239 -13.31 -1.80 -11.03
CA GLY A 239 -14.26 -2.84 -11.43
C GLY A 239 -15.39 -2.35 -12.35
N ALA A 240 -15.76 -1.06 -12.27
CA ALA A 240 -16.88 -0.46 -13.00
C ALA A 240 -16.52 0.07 -14.40
N SER A 241 -15.25 0.39 -14.65
CA SER A 241 -14.80 1.00 -15.90
C SER A 241 -13.40 0.55 -16.32
N SER A 242 -13.17 0.46 -17.63
CA SER A 242 -11.82 0.26 -18.18
C SER A 242 -11.03 1.58 -18.24
N PRO A 243 -9.67 1.53 -18.21
CA PRO A 243 -8.81 2.72 -18.22
C PRO A 243 -9.16 3.74 -19.32
N LYS A 244 -8.95 5.03 -19.03
CA LYS A 244 -9.38 6.13 -19.91
C LYS A 244 -8.34 7.25 -20.11
N ASP A 245 -8.30 7.73 -21.35
CA ASP A 245 -7.64 8.97 -21.78
C ASP A 245 -8.69 10.10 -21.73
N MET A 246 -8.61 10.97 -20.72
CA MET A 246 -9.58 12.03 -20.43
C MET A 246 -8.98 13.43 -20.65
N VAL A 247 -9.65 14.27 -21.43
CA VAL A 247 -9.36 15.73 -21.47
C VAL A 247 -10.51 16.48 -20.83
N ILE A 248 -10.20 17.22 -19.76
CA ILE A 248 -11.16 18.13 -19.11
C ILE A 248 -10.95 19.53 -19.68
N ILE A 249 -11.98 20.10 -20.30
CA ILE A 249 -12.00 21.49 -20.76
C ILE A 249 -12.96 22.31 -19.90
N VAL A 250 -12.47 23.43 -19.37
CA VAL A 250 -13.20 24.30 -18.44
C VAL A 250 -13.38 25.68 -19.05
N ASP A 251 -14.64 26.11 -19.13
CA ASP A 251 -14.98 27.47 -19.53
C ASP A 251 -14.46 28.47 -18.49
N VAL A 252 -13.72 29.46 -18.96
CA VAL A 252 -13.22 30.60 -18.15
C VAL A 252 -13.54 31.94 -18.81
N SER A 253 -14.62 32.00 -19.58
CA SER A 253 -15.20 33.23 -20.11
C SER A 253 -15.74 34.16 -18.99
N GLY A 254 -16.28 35.32 -19.36
CA GLY A 254 -16.86 36.27 -18.42
C GLY A 254 -18.16 35.81 -17.74
N SER A 255 -18.97 34.94 -18.38
CA SER A 255 -20.28 34.52 -17.88
C SER A 255 -20.18 33.72 -16.58
N VAL A 256 -19.24 32.78 -16.54
CA VAL A 256 -19.02 31.85 -15.41
C VAL A 256 -18.49 32.52 -14.13
N SER A 257 -18.23 33.83 -14.14
CA SER A 257 -17.62 34.54 -13.00
C SER A 257 -18.44 34.44 -11.71
N GLY A 258 -17.76 34.29 -10.57
CA GLY A 258 -18.39 34.18 -9.24
C GLY A 258 -18.69 32.74 -8.82
N LEU A 259 -19.95 32.44 -8.47
CA LEU A 259 -20.35 31.14 -7.90
C LEU A 259 -20.15 29.99 -8.89
N THR A 260 -20.47 30.21 -10.16
CA THR A 260 -20.41 29.20 -11.22
C THR A 260 -18.99 28.67 -11.41
N LEU A 261 -17.99 29.53 -11.61
CA LEU A 261 -16.57 29.14 -11.66
C LEU A 261 -16.11 28.45 -10.37
N LYS A 262 -16.63 28.84 -9.20
CA LYS A 262 -16.32 28.15 -7.93
C LYS A 262 -16.87 26.71 -7.92
N LEU A 263 -18.09 26.49 -8.42
CA LEU A 263 -18.68 25.17 -8.57
C LEU A 263 -17.92 24.33 -9.62
N MET A 264 -17.55 24.92 -10.76
CA MET A 264 -16.74 24.25 -11.80
C MET A 264 -15.39 23.79 -11.25
N LYS A 265 -14.65 24.67 -10.57
CA LYS A 265 -13.37 24.33 -9.93
C LYS A 265 -13.50 23.16 -8.97
N THR A 266 -14.52 23.17 -8.10
CA THR A 266 -14.79 22.06 -7.18
C THR A 266 -15.17 20.78 -7.95
N SER A 267 -15.99 20.89 -9.00
CA SER A 267 -16.41 19.75 -9.81
C SER A 267 -15.24 19.08 -10.54
N VAL A 268 -14.31 19.86 -11.09
CA VAL A 268 -13.07 19.35 -11.70
C VAL A 268 -12.16 18.69 -10.66
N VAL A 269 -12.05 19.26 -9.44
CA VAL A 269 -11.29 18.66 -8.34
C VAL A 269 -11.89 17.31 -7.91
N GLU A 270 -13.22 17.21 -7.76
CA GLU A 270 -13.90 15.97 -7.40
C GLU A 270 -13.85 14.94 -8.55
N MET A 271 -13.95 15.38 -9.81
CA MET A 271 -13.79 14.54 -11.00
C MET A 271 -12.40 13.90 -11.05
N LEU A 272 -11.34 14.66 -10.74
CA LEU A 272 -9.98 14.12 -10.65
C LEU A 272 -9.83 13.04 -9.56
N GLU A 273 -10.66 13.02 -8.51
CA GLU A 273 -10.67 11.92 -7.52
C GLU A 273 -11.22 10.61 -8.10
N THR A 274 -11.98 10.65 -9.20
CA THR A 274 -12.52 9.44 -9.87
C THR A 274 -11.51 8.76 -10.80
N LEU A 275 -10.30 9.33 -10.94
CA LEU A 275 -9.24 8.78 -11.78
C LEU A 275 -8.32 7.86 -10.99
N SER A 276 -8.09 6.68 -11.53
CA SER A 276 -7.12 5.68 -11.08
C SER A 276 -5.73 5.94 -11.65
N ASP A 277 -4.70 5.25 -11.14
CA ASP A 277 -3.33 5.42 -11.62
C ASP A 277 -3.12 4.89 -13.06
N ASP A 278 -4.01 4.05 -13.59
CA ASP A 278 -4.00 3.58 -14.98
C ASP A 278 -4.64 4.57 -15.97
N ASP A 279 -5.30 5.62 -15.47
CA ASP A 279 -5.92 6.65 -16.29
C ASP A 279 -4.93 7.76 -16.68
N TYR A 280 -5.18 8.40 -17.82
CA TYR A 280 -4.37 9.50 -18.33
C TYR A 280 -5.22 10.75 -18.51
N VAL A 281 -4.76 11.89 -18.00
CA VAL A 281 -5.54 13.13 -17.96
C VAL A 281 -4.73 14.35 -18.38
N ASN A 282 -5.41 15.31 -19.03
CA ASN A 282 -4.97 16.70 -19.05
C ASN A 282 -6.16 17.63 -18.76
N VAL A 283 -5.90 18.79 -18.18
CA VAL A 283 -6.90 19.81 -17.86
C VAL A 283 -6.55 21.09 -18.58
N ALA A 284 -7.47 21.58 -19.39
CA ALA A 284 -7.36 22.83 -20.13
C ALA A 284 -8.48 23.80 -19.75
N ARG A 285 -8.20 25.09 -19.92
CA ARG A 285 -9.16 26.17 -19.78
C ARG A 285 -9.35 26.83 -21.14
N PHE A 286 -10.55 27.29 -21.44
CA PHE A 286 -10.81 28.01 -22.69
C PHE A 286 -11.64 29.28 -22.46
N ASN A 287 -11.34 30.29 -23.27
CA ASN A 287 -12.14 31.49 -23.46
C ASN A 287 -12.12 31.84 -24.95
N GLU A 288 -11.39 32.87 -25.38
CA GLU A 288 -11.04 33.17 -26.77
C GLU A 288 -9.96 32.23 -27.34
N LYS A 289 -9.22 31.55 -26.45
CA LYS A 289 -8.23 30.52 -26.78
C LYS A 289 -8.28 29.42 -25.73
N ALA A 290 -7.78 28.24 -26.10
CA ALA A 290 -7.66 27.08 -25.22
C ALA A 290 -6.19 26.84 -24.84
N ASP A 291 -5.91 26.83 -23.53
CA ASP A 291 -4.57 26.59 -22.95
C ASP A 291 -4.63 25.49 -21.90
N ALA A 292 -3.58 24.67 -21.80
CA ALA A 292 -3.40 23.76 -20.67
C ALA A 292 -3.29 24.55 -19.35
N VAL A 293 -4.00 24.10 -18.30
CA VAL A 293 -3.99 24.74 -16.98
C VAL A 293 -2.63 24.59 -16.29
N VAL A 294 -1.87 23.54 -16.64
CA VAL A 294 -0.51 23.28 -16.15
C VAL A 294 0.48 23.38 -17.33
N PRO A 295 1.28 24.45 -17.45
CA PRO A 295 2.11 24.69 -18.65
C PRO A 295 3.20 23.65 -18.95
N CYS A 296 3.61 22.84 -17.96
CA CYS A 296 4.56 21.76 -18.18
C CYS A 296 3.92 20.47 -18.73
N PHE A 297 2.60 20.29 -18.59
CA PHE A 297 1.88 19.13 -19.09
C PHE A 297 1.35 19.39 -20.51
N ARG A 298 2.27 19.26 -21.49
CA ARG A 298 1.99 19.47 -22.93
C ARG A 298 1.15 18.37 -23.58
N THR A 299 1.09 17.21 -22.94
CA THR A 299 0.32 16.03 -23.35
C THR A 299 -0.52 15.53 -22.17
N LEU A 300 -1.36 14.52 -22.39
CA LEU A 300 -1.89 13.71 -21.30
C LEU A 300 -0.75 13.21 -20.40
N VAL A 301 -1.01 13.15 -19.09
CA VAL A 301 -0.12 12.56 -18.08
C VAL A 301 -0.88 11.56 -17.22
N GLN A 302 -0.18 10.56 -16.69
CA GLN A 302 -0.76 9.57 -15.79
C GLN A 302 -1.41 10.24 -14.58
N ALA A 303 -2.62 9.83 -14.22
CA ALA A 303 -3.44 10.42 -13.15
C ALA A 303 -3.02 9.94 -11.74
N ASN A 304 -1.71 9.84 -11.50
CA ASN A 304 -1.16 9.46 -10.21
C ASN A 304 -1.38 10.55 -9.14
N VAL A 305 -1.22 10.19 -7.86
CA VAL A 305 -1.48 11.08 -6.70
C VAL A 305 -0.74 12.43 -6.81
N ARG A 306 0.50 12.44 -7.31
CA ARG A 306 1.33 13.65 -7.46
C ARG A 306 0.80 14.57 -8.57
N ASN A 307 0.52 14.02 -9.75
CA ASN A 307 -0.01 14.77 -10.89
C ASN A 307 -1.42 15.30 -10.61
N LYS A 308 -2.29 14.49 -10.00
CA LYS A 308 -3.61 14.92 -9.53
C LYS A 308 -3.51 16.10 -8.56
N LYS A 309 -2.56 16.08 -7.61
CA LYS A 309 -2.34 17.21 -6.69
C LYS A 309 -1.96 18.50 -7.45
N ILE A 310 -1.04 18.42 -8.42
CA ILE A 310 -0.63 19.57 -9.25
C ILE A 310 -1.83 20.15 -10.02
N PHE A 311 -2.66 19.31 -10.65
CA PHE A 311 -3.89 19.76 -11.31
C PHE A 311 -4.87 20.41 -10.33
N LYS A 312 -5.14 19.78 -9.16
CA LYS A 312 -6.04 20.33 -8.13
C LYS A 312 -5.57 21.69 -7.60
N GLU A 313 -4.26 21.95 -7.53
CA GLU A 313 -3.71 23.24 -7.17
C GLU A 313 -3.85 24.27 -8.30
N ALA A 314 -3.52 23.91 -9.54
CA ALA A 314 -3.61 24.83 -10.69
C ALA A 314 -5.07 25.22 -11.03
N VAL A 315 -6.01 24.27 -10.96
CA VAL A 315 -7.46 24.48 -11.15
C VAL A 315 -8.01 25.55 -10.19
N LYS A 316 -7.57 25.55 -8.93
CA LYS A 316 -8.01 26.57 -7.94
C LYS A 316 -7.63 28.00 -8.35
N HIS A 317 -6.55 28.18 -9.09
CA HIS A 317 -6.02 29.49 -9.50
C HIS A 317 -6.63 30.04 -10.80
N MET A 318 -7.52 29.31 -11.50
CA MET A 318 -8.17 29.82 -12.73
C MET A 318 -9.01 31.08 -12.47
N GLN A 319 -9.12 31.97 -13.45
CA GLN A 319 -9.88 33.23 -13.36
C GLN A 319 -10.73 33.41 -14.62
N ALA A 320 -11.97 33.86 -14.43
CA ALA A 320 -12.92 34.18 -15.49
C ALA A 320 -12.56 35.49 -16.19
N LYS A 321 -12.35 35.47 -17.51
CA LYS A 321 -12.13 36.67 -18.35
C LYS A 321 -12.28 36.33 -19.84
N GLY A 322 -12.87 37.27 -20.60
CA GLY A 322 -12.95 37.21 -22.07
C GLY A 322 -14.27 36.62 -22.56
N THR A 323 -14.36 36.42 -23.87
CA THR A 323 -15.52 35.79 -24.53
C THR A 323 -15.37 34.26 -24.62
N THR A 324 -16.44 33.57 -25.02
CA THR A 324 -16.52 32.10 -25.07
C THR A 324 -16.37 31.61 -26.51
N ASP A 325 -15.34 30.81 -26.79
CA ASP A 325 -15.20 30.07 -28.05
C ASP A 325 -15.06 28.56 -27.81
N TYR A 326 -16.14 27.82 -28.07
CA TYR A 326 -16.16 26.37 -27.98
C TYR A 326 -15.26 25.69 -29.03
N LYS A 327 -15.00 26.34 -30.18
CA LYS A 327 -14.22 25.74 -31.27
C LYS A 327 -12.75 25.62 -30.91
N SER A 328 -12.16 26.63 -30.29
CA SER A 328 -10.80 26.53 -29.73
C SER A 328 -10.70 25.46 -28.65
N GLY A 329 -11.66 25.40 -27.72
CA GLY A 329 -11.74 24.39 -26.66
C GLY A 329 -11.76 22.95 -27.17
N PHE A 330 -12.66 22.64 -28.10
CA PHE A 330 -12.75 21.30 -28.69
C PHE A 330 -11.58 20.99 -29.63
N THR A 331 -11.07 21.95 -30.40
CA THR A 331 -9.89 21.74 -31.26
C THR A 331 -8.67 21.32 -30.42
N PHE A 332 -8.40 22.05 -29.33
CA PHE A 332 -7.33 21.68 -28.38
C PHE A 332 -7.53 20.27 -27.80
N ALA A 333 -8.75 19.94 -27.38
CA ALA A 333 -9.05 18.64 -26.79
C ALA A 333 -8.87 17.48 -27.79
N PHE A 334 -9.29 17.65 -29.04
CA PHE A 334 -9.04 16.66 -30.10
C PHE A 334 -7.56 16.54 -30.44
N GLU A 335 -6.81 17.64 -30.52
CA GLU A 335 -5.35 17.60 -30.74
C GLU A 335 -4.61 16.89 -29.61
N GLN A 336 -5.03 17.06 -28.35
CA GLN A 336 -4.49 16.30 -27.21
C GLN A 336 -4.81 14.80 -27.28
N LEU A 337 -6.02 14.41 -27.69
CA LEU A 337 -6.47 13.01 -27.75
C LEU A 337 -6.00 12.23 -28.98
N LEU A 338 -5.81 12.91 -30.11
CA LEU A 338 -5.57 12.30 -31.43
C LEU A 338 -4.13 12.40 -31.92
N ASN A 339 -3.33 13.37 -31.46
CA ASN A 339 -1.92 13.41 -31.84
C ASN A 339 -1.16 12.21 -31.27
N GLU A 340 -0.53 11.42 -32.16
CA GLU A 340 0.39 10.33 -31.83
C GLU A 340 1.74 10.88 -31.34
N SER A 341 1.72 11.55 -30.20
CA SER A 341 2.89 11.80 -29.37
C SER A 341 3.46 10.47 -28.86
N SER A 342 4.78 10.32 -28.78
CA SER A 342 5.47 9.17 -28.16
C SER A 342 5.31 9.09 -26.63
N ALA A 343 4.28 9.72 -26.07
CA ALA A 343 3.97 9.73 -24.65
C ALA A 343 3.09 8.51 -24.30
N PRO A 344 3.28 7.89 -23.12
CA PRO A 344 2.38 6.85 -22.63
C PRO A 344 0.92 7.33 -22.55
N ARG A 345 -0.02 6.42 -22.81
CA ARG A 345 -1.49 6.63 -22.79
C ARG A 345 -2.18 5.34 -22.39
N ALA A 346 -3.41 5.41 -21.90
CA ALA A 346 -4.25 4.23 -21.68
C ALA A 346 -4.72 3.62 -23.01
N ASN A 347 -4.94 4.46 -24.04
CA ASN A 347 -5.33 4.09 -25.39
C ASN A 347 -6.56 3.15 -25.48
N CYS A 348 -7.46 3.27 -24.49
CA CYS A 348 -8.70 2.50 -24.39
C CYS A 348 -9.90 3.45 -24.58
N ASN A 349 -10.55 3.92 -23.51
CA ASN A 349 -11.63 4.91 -23.63
C ASN A 349 -11.05 6.31 -23.87
N LYS A 350 -11.42 6.98 -24.98
CA LYS A 350 -11.06 8.39 -25.25
C LYS A 350 -12.25 9.30 -25.01
N MET A 351 -12.09 10.33 -24.18
CA MET A 351 -13.20 11.17 -23.74
C MET A 351 -12.83 12.63 -23.48
N ILE A 352 -13.78 13.52 -23.77
CA ILE A 352 -13.72 14.96 -23.46
C ILE A 352 -14.83 15.27 -22.44
N MET A 353 -14.49 16.01 -21.39
CA MET A 353 -15.43 16.52 -20.39
C MET A 353 -15.42 18.05 -20.44
N MET A 354 -16.56 18.66 -20.76
CA MET A 354 -16.71 20.10 -20.87
C MET A 354 -17.53 20.65 -19.69
N PHE A 355 -16.98 21.63 -18.98
CA PHE A 355 -17.69 22.35 -17.91
C PHE A 355 -17.93 23.79 -18.36
N THR A 356 -19.20 24.21 -18.45
CA THR A 356 -19.65 25.54 -18.91
C THR A 356 -20.98 25.92 -18.23
N ASP A 357 -21.45 27.15 -18.40
CA ASP A 357 -22.73 27.65 -17.85
C ASP A 357 -23.83 27.78 -18.90
N GLY A 358 -23.64 27.16 -20.06
CA GLY A 358 -24.53 27.26 -21.22
C GLY A 358 -23.84 27.98 -22.39
N GLY A 359 -24.50 28.00 -23.54
CA GLY A 359 -23.96 28.66 -24.72
C GLY A 359 -24.76 28.38 -25.99
N GLU A 360 -24.54 29.21 -27.01
CA GLU A 360 -25.37 29.24 -28.22
C GLU A 360 -24.81 28.40 -29.38
N ASP A 361 -23.48 28.20 -29.46
CA ASP A 361 -22.83 27.41 -30.51
C ASP A 361 -22.81 25.91 -30.19
N ARG A 362 -22.90 25.09 -31.23
CA ARG A 362 -22.80 23.62 -31.19
C ARG A 362 -21.42 23.11 -31.65
N ALA A 363 -20.58 23.96 -32.23
CA ALA A 363 -19.25 23.61 -32.78
C ALA A 363 -19.28 22.39 -33.71
N GLN A 364 -20.36 22.23 -34.49
CA GLN A 364 -20.63 21.05 -35.33
C GLN A 364 -19.51 20.77 -36.34
N ASP A 365 -18.92 21.83 -36.89
CA ASP A 365 -17.78 21.78 -37.82
C ASP A 365 -16.53 21.10 -37.23
N ILE A 366 -16.31 21.23 -35.92
CA ILE A 366 -15.20 20.55 -35.23
C ILE A 366 -15.48 19.05 -35.09
N PHE A 367 -16.72 18.66 -34.75
CA PHE A 367 -17.09 17.25 -34.60
C PHE A 367 -17.13 16.52 -35.95
N GLU A 368 -17.60 17.18 -37.01
CA GLU A 368 -17.55 16.68 -38.39
C GLU A 368 -16.11 16.43 -38.85
N LYS A 369 -15.17 17.32 -38.50
CA LYS A 369 -13.75 17.20 -38.87
C LYS A 369 -13.00 16.12 -38.08
N TYR A 370 -13.19 16.03 -36.76
CA TYR A 370 -12.32 15.23 -35.88
C TYR A 370 -12.92 13.92 -35.35
N ASN A 371 -14.25 13.76 -35.29
CA ASN A 371 -14.87 12.61 -34.61
C ASN A 371 -15.85 11.81 -35.49
N TRP A 372 -16.49 12.43 -36.47
CA TRP A 372 -17.50 11.76 -37.31
C TRP A 372 -16.85 11.12 -38.56
N PRO A 373 -17.43 10.02 -39.11
CA PRO A 373 -18.67 9.36 -38.68
C PRO A 373 -18.50 8.35 -37.53
N ASN A 374 -17.28 7.92 -37.22
CA ASN A 374 -17.03 6.77 -36.34
C ASN A 374 -17.40 7.01 -34.86
N LYS A 375 -17.30 8.26 -34.39
CA LYS A 375 -17.58 8.70 -33.02
C LYS A 375 -16.77 7.89 -31.99
N THR A 376 -15.45 7.92 -32.15
CA THR A 376 -14.47 7.22 -31.31
C THR A 376 -14.24 7.92 -29.98
N VAL A 377 -14.35 9.26 -29.95
CA VAL A 377 -14.25 10.06 -28.74
C VAL A 377 -15.66 10.34 -28.20
N ARG A 378 -15.87 10.09 -26.90
CA ARG A 378 -17.11 10.45 -26.20
C ARG A 378 -17.02 11.86 -25.63
N VAL A 379 -18.10 12.62 -25.69
CA VAL A 379 -18.14 14.01 -25.19
C VAL A 379 -19.22 14.14 -24.12
N PHE A 380 -18.80 14.50 -22.91
CA PHE A 380 -19.68 14.75 -21.78
C PHE A 380 -19.73 16.25 -21.51
N THR A 381 -20.92 16.78 -21.26
CA THR A 381 -21.14 18.22 -21.04
C THR A 381 -21.82 18.45 -19.69
N PHE A 382 -21.22 19.30 -18.88
CA PHE A 382 -21.68 19.68 -17.54
C PHE A 382 -22.15 21.14 -17.57
N SER A 383 -23.44 21.36 -17.37
CA SER A 383 -24.01 22.68 -17.09
C SER A 383 -23.85 22.97 -15.60
N VAL A 384 -23.20 24.06 -15.22
CA VAL A 384 -22.83 24.30 -13.81
C VAL A 384 -23.37 25.64 -13.30
N GLY A 385 -23.92 25.61 -12.09
CA GLY A 385 -24.52 26.76 -11.42
C GLY A 385 -26.00 26.93 -11.73
N GLN A 386 -26.59 28.01 -11.20
CA GLN A 386 -27.93 28.46 -11.58
C GLN A 386 -27.77 29.62 -12.55
N HIS A 387 -28.24 29.43 -13.78
CA HIS A 387 -28.10 30.36 -14.89
C HIS A 387 -29.32 30.30 -15.81
N ASN A 388 -29.51 31.33 -16.63
CA ASN A 388 -30.61 31.42 -17.60
C ASN A 388 -30.13 31.25 -19.06
N TYR A 389 -28.88 30.85 -19.28
CA TYR A 389 -28.34 30.55 -20.62
C TYR A 389 -28.91 29.25 -21.18
N ASP A 390 -28.96 29.13 -22.51
CA ASP A 390 -29.45 27.92 -23.18
C ASP A 390 -28.48 26.75 -22.99
N VAL A 391 -29.04 25.59 -22.65
CA VAL A 391 -28.35 24.30 -22.47
C VAL A 391 -28.60 23.34 -23.63
N THR A 392 -29.52 23.67 -24.55
CA THR A 392 -29.88 22.84 -25.70
C THR A 392 -28.68 22.49 -26.58
N PRO A 393 -27.70 23.40 -26.83
CA PRO A 393 -26.48 23.06 -27.56
C PRO A 393 -25.59 22.04 -26.82
N LEU A 394 -25.50 22.12 -25.49
CA LEU A 394 -24.74 21.15 -24.67
C LEU A 394 -25.35 19.76 -24.74
N GLN A 395 -26.68 19.67 -24.53
CA GLN A 395 -27.43 18.43 -24.67
C GLN A 395 -27.26 17.81 -26.07
N TRP A 396 -27.27 18.65 -27.12
CA TRP A 396 -27.00 18.20 -28.49
C TRP A 396 -25.57 17.67 -28.67
N ILE A 397 -24.55 18.36 -28.15
CA ILE A 397 -23.14 17.93 -28.22
C ILE A 397 -22.96 16.55 -27.55
N ALA A 398 -23.53 16.35 -26.37
CA ALA A 398 -23.46 15.08 -25.65
C ALA A 398 -24.16 13.94 -26.40
N CYS A 399 -25.39 14.17 -26.85
CA CYS A 399 -26.17 13.19 -27.61
C CYS A 399 -25.50 12.82 -28.94
N ALA A 400 -25.00 13.82 -29.68
CA ALA A 400 -24.38 13.60 -30.97
C ALA A 400 -23.08 12.77 -30.89
N ASN A 401 -22.38 12.79 -29.74
CA ASN A 401 -21.09 12.15 -29.54
C ASN A 401 -21.11 10.97 -28.54
N LYS A 402 -22.27 10.30 -28.34
CA LYS A 402 -22.41 9.10 -27.49
C LYS A 402 -21.93 9.28 -26.03
N GLY A 403 -22.00 10.51 -25.51
CA GLY A 403 -21.70 10.83 -24.12
C GLY A 403 -22.98 10.99 -23.29
N TYR A 404 -22.95 11.95 -22.36
CA TYR A 404 -24.07 12.25 -21.47
C TYR A 404 -24.04 13.71 -21.01
N TYR A 405 -25.19 14.23 -20.59
CA TYR A 405 -25.39 15.59 -20.12
C TYR A 405 -25.69 15.58 -18.62
N PHE A 406 -25.07 16.50 -17.88
CA PHE A 406 -25.20 16.60 -16.42
C PHE A 406 -25.43 18.04 -15.98
N GLU A 407 -26.25 18.26 -14.96
CA GLU A 407 -26.52 19.58 -14.37
C GLU A 407 -25.98 19.64 -12.93
N ILE A 408 -25.17 20.65 -12.60
CA ILE A 408 -24.59 20.83 -11.27
C ILE A 408 -25.05 22.16 -10.69
N PRO A 409 -26.28 22.24 -10.12
CA PRO A 409 -26.82 23.48 -9.58
C PRO A 409 -26.18 23.89 -8.24
N SER A 410 -25.60 22.94 -7.49
CA SER A 410 -25.10 23.18 -6.14
C SER A 410 -23.94 22.25 -5.77
N ILE A 411 -23.27 22.54 -4.64
CA ILE A 411 -22.16 21.72 -4.11
C ILE A 411 -22.59 20.28 -3.81
N GLY A 412 -23.83 20.07 -3.35
CA GLY A 412 -24.35 18.72 -3.05
C GLY A 412 -24.45 17.84 -4.30
N ALA A 413 -24.85 18.43 -5.43
CA ALA A 413 -24.97 17.72 -6.70
C ALA A 413 -23.62 17.29 -7.30
N ILE A 414 -22.51 17.98 -6.95
CA ILE A 414 -21.17 17.68 -7.47
C ILE A 414 -20.80 16.22 -7.23
N ARG A 415 -21.03 15.70 -6.01
CA ARG A 415 -20.57 14.34 -5.64
C ARG A 415 -21.22 13.25 -6.50
N ILE A 416 -22.48 13.41 -6.86
CA ILE A 416 -23.25 12.41 -7.61
C ILE A 416 -22.94 12.53 -9.11
N ASN A 417 -22.97 13.74 -9.66
CA ASN A 417 -22.89 13.92 -11.11
C ASN A 417 -21.45 13.77 -11.63
N THR A 418 -20.43 13.90 -10.77
CA THR A 418 -19.04 13.63 -11.13
C THR A 418 -18.66 12.14 -11.17
N GLN A 419 -19.54 11.22 -10.77
CA GLN A 419 -19.29 9.76 -10.81
C GLN A 419 -20.19 8.99 -11.79
N GLU A 420 -21.41 9.47 -12.08
CA GLU A 420 -22.37 8.81 -12.99
C GLU A 420 -21.87 8.58 -14.43
N TYR A 421 -20.82 9.30 -14.87
CA TYR A 421 -20.20 9.03 -16.18
C TYR A 421 -19.64 7.60 -16.30
N LEU A 422 -19.31 6.95 -15.18
CA LEU A 422 -18.84 5.56 -15.14
C LEU A 422 -19.89 4.59 -15.69
N ASP A 423 -21.19 4.82 -15.44
CA ASP A 423 -22.29 4.00 -15.98
C ASP A 423 -22.36 4.03 -17.51
N VAL A 424 -21.93 5.15 -18.11
CA VAL A 424 -21.86 5.35 -19.56
C VAL A 424 -20.63 4.65 -20.16
N LEU A 425 -19.54 4.57 -19.39
CA LEU A 425 -18.32 3.84 -19.74
C LEU A 425 -18.45 2.33 -19.52
N GLY A 426 -19.30 1.88 -18.59
CA GLY A 426 -19.58 0.47 -18.33
C GLY A 426 -20.36 -0.23 -19.45
N ARG A 427 -21.13 0.49 -20.26
CA ARG A 427 -22.04 -0.12 -21.28
C ARG A 427 -21.34 -1.08 -22.26
N PRO A 428 -20.17 -0.77 -22.87
CA PRO A 428 -19.46 -1.71 -23.73
C PRO A 428 -18.91 -2.92 -22.97
N MET A 429 -18.60 -2.76 -21.69
CA MET A 429 -18.12 -3.84 -20.81
C MET A 429 -19.24 -4.85 -20.54
N VAL A 430 -20.46 -4.38 -20.26
CA VAL A 430 -21.66 -5.22 -20.14
C VAL A 430 -21.94 -5.96 -21.45
N LEU A 431 -21.89 -5.26 -22.60
CA LEU A 431 -22.12 -5.85 -23.94
C LEU A 431 -21.04 -6.87 -24.36
N ALA A 432 -19.82 -6.79 -23.82
CA ALA A 432 -18.78 -7.80 -24.03
C ALA A 432 -19.04 -9.10 -23.22
N GLY A 433 -19.99 -9.07 -22.28
CA GLY A 433 -20.47 -10.21 -21.53
C GLY A 433 -19.35 -10.97 -20.80
N PRO A 434 -19.25 -12.30 -20.91
CA PRO A 434 -18.29 -13.08 -20.12
C PRO A 434 -16.82 -12.74 -20.41
N LYS A 435 -16.49 -12.10 -21.55
CA LYS A 435 -15.11 -11.67 -21.85
C LYS A 435 -14.63 -10.51 -20.97
N ALA A 436 -15.55 -9.69 -20.49
CA ALA A 436 -15.26 -8.55 -19.63
C ALA A 436 -15.18 -8.92 -18.14
N LYS A 437 -15.65 -10.11 -17.74
CA LYS A 437 -15.61 -10.59 -16.36
C LYS A 437 -14.24 -11.15 -16.01
N GLN A 438 -13.30 -10.24 -15.84
CA GLN A 438 -11.93 -10.54 -15.43
C GLN A 438 -11.70 -9.93 -14.05
N VAL A 439 -11.11 -10.70 -13.13
CA VAL A 439 -10.78 -10.19 -11.81
C VAL A 439 -9.58 -9.26 -11.92
N GLN A 440 -9.78 -8.02 -11.53
CA GLN A 440 -8.70 -7.03 -11.42
C GLN A 440 -8.29 -6.87 -9.95
N TRP A 441 -7.04 -6.55 -9.71
CA TRP A 441 -6.50 -6.31 -8.37
C TRP A 441 -6.15 -4.84 -8.21
N THR A 442 -6.53 -4.26 -7.08
CA THR A 442 -6.25 -2.85 -6.81
C THR A 442 -4.82 -2.58 -6.41
N ASN A 443 -4.40 -1.33 -6.57
CA ASN A 443 -3.28 -0.76 -5.81
C ASN A 443 -3.53 -0.91 -4.29
N VAL A 444 -2.44 -0.94 -3.51
CA VAL A 444 -2.53 -1.05 -2.05
C VAL A 444 -3.25 0.17 -1.48
N TYR A 445 -4.23 -0.04 -0.60
CA TYR A 445 -4.90 1.05 0.10
C TYR A 445 -5.22 0.67 1.55
N GLN A 446 -5.62 1.67 2.35
CA GLN A 446 -6.00 1.48 3.75
C GLN A 446 -7.49 1.11 3.85
N ASP A 447 -7.79 -0.06 4.42
CA ASP A 447 -9.16 -0.52 4.67
C ASP A 447 -9.94 0.48 5.56
N ALA A 448 -11.20 0.71 5.21
CA ALA A 448 -12.15 1.55 5.94
C ALA A 448 -12.59 0.93 7.28
N LEU A 449 -12.68 -0.40 7.39
CA LEU A 449 -13.05 -1.10 8.63
C LEU A 449 -11.84 -1.29 9.59
N GLY A 450 -10.62 -1.02 9.12
CA GLY A 450 -9.41 -0.97 9.94
C GLY A 450 -8.54 -2.24 9.93
N LEU A 451 -8.73 -3.14 8.96
CA LEU A 451 -7.91 -4.34 8.77
C LEU A 451 -6.41 -3.99 8.57
N GLY A 452 -6.13 -2.86 7.91
CA GLY A 452 -4.79 -2.34 7.63
C GLY A 452 -4.62 -2.01 6.15
N LEU A 453 -3.40 -2.22 5.63
CA LEU A 453 -3.16 -2.21 4.20
C LEU A 453 -3.74 -3.48 3.55
N VAL A 454 -4.53 -3.28 2.51
CA VAL A 454 -5.22 -4.33 1.74
C VAL A 454 -5.03 -4.11 0.24
N ILE A 455 -5.22 -5.19 -0.52
CA ILE A 455 -5.66 -5.13 -1.92
C ILE A 455 -7.03 -5.79 -2.02
N THR A 456 -7.86 -5.33 -2.96
CA THR A 456 -9.17 -5.92 -3.25
C THR A 456 -9.13 -6.55 -4.64
N GLY A 457 -9.60 -7.79 -4.75
CA GLY A 457 -9.93 -8.39 -6.04
C GLY A 457 -11.35 -7.97 -6.43
N THR A 458 -11.54 -7.42 -7.62
CA THR A 458 -12.80 -6.79 -8.04
C THR A 458 -13.38 -7.45 -9.28
N MET A 459 -14.71 -7.53 -9.35
CA MET A 459 -15.45 -8.11 -10.48
C MET A 459 -16.78 -7.36 -10.67
N PRO A 460 -17.10 -6.87 -11.89
CA PRO A 460 -18.40 -6.26 -12.14
C PRO A 460 -19.54 -7.29 -12.13
N VAL A 461 -20.71 -6.85 -11.69
CA VAL A 461 -21.97 -7.60 -11.71
C VAL A 461 -22.90 -6.96 -12.74
N PHE A 462 -23.36 -7.70 -13.74
CA PHE A 462 -24.14 -7.16 -14.85
C PHE A 462 -25.65 -7.32 -14.65
N ASN A 463 -26.44 -6.33 -15.07
CA ASN A 463 -27.89 -6.49 -15.06
C ASN A 463 -28.34 -7.37 -16.25
N LEU A 464 -28.72 -8.62 -15.97
CA LEU A 464 -29.16 -9.60 -16.98
C LEU A 464 -30.67 -9.62 -17.23
N THR A 465 -31.43 -8.65 -16.69
CA THR A 465 -32.86 -8.49 -17.00
C THR A 465 -33.06 -8.06 -18.45
N VAL A 466 -34.17 -8.52 -19.04
CA VAL A 466 -34.56 -8.20 -20.41
C VAL A 466 -35.61 -7.10 -20.37
N ASP A 467 -35.29 -5.94 -20.93
CA ASP A 467 -36.20 -4.82 -21.06
C ASP A 467 -37.12 -5.02 -22.29
N PRO A 468 -38.45 -4.86 -22.18
CA PRO A 468 -39.35 -4.93 -23.33
C PRO A 468 -38.98 -4.03 -24.51
N ALA A 469 -38.28 -2.92 -24.26
CA ALA A 469 -37.83 -1.97 -25.29
C ALA A 469 -36.41 -2.22 -25.81
N SER A 470 -35.57 -2.98 -25.09
CA SER A 470 -34.16 -3.22 -25.47
C SER A 470 -33.69 -4.64 -25.10
N SER A 471 -33.03 -5.32 -26.05
CA SER A 471 -32.78 -6.76 -25.93
C SER A 471 -31.96 -7.20 -24.72
N GLN A 472 -31.18 -6.30 -24.11
CA GLN A 472 -30.43 -6.51 -22.86
C GLN A 472 -30.20 -5.16 -22.15
N ASN A 473 -30.33 -5.13 -20.83
CA ASN A 473 -29.92 -3.98 -20.03
C ASN A 473 -28.39 -3.76 -20.12
N GLN A 474 -27.97 -2.49 -20.20
CA GLN A 474 -26.58 -2.10 -20.48
C GLN A 474 -25.81 -1.55 -19.27
N LEU A 475 -26.38 -1.70 -18.07
CA LEU A 475 -25.81 -1.16 -16.83
C LEU A 475 -25.25 -2.29 -15.95
N ILE A 476 -24.26 -1.94 -15.13
CA ILE A 476 -23.82 -2.79 -14.03
C ILE A 476 -24.80 -2.65 -12.87
N LEU A 477 -25.05 -3.74 -12.14
CA LEU A 477 -25.74 -3.69 -10.85
C LEU A 477 -24.81 -3.13 -9.76
N GLY A 478 -23.51 -3.38 -9.93
CA GLY A 478 -22.49 -3.00 -8.98
C GLY A 478 -21.18 -3.73 -9.22
N VAL A 479 -20.31 -3.70 -8.21
CA VAL A 479 -19.01 -4.36 -8.21
C VAL A 479 -18.91 -5.23 -6.95
N MET A 480 -18.51 -6.48 -7.14
CA MET A 480 -18.11 -7.37 -6.05
C MET A 480 -16.63 -7.14 -5.72
N GLY A 481 -16.30 -7.17 -4.44
CA GLY A 481 -14.95 -7.08 -3.92
C GLY A 481 -14.65 -8.19 -2.90
N VAL A 482 -13.42 -8.71 -2.92
CA VAL A 482 -12.87 -9.59 -1.87
C VAL A 482 -11.50 -9.06 -1.46
N ASP A 483 -11.35 -8.77 -0.17
CA ASP A 483 -10.12 -8.21 0.38
C ASP A 483 -9.06 -9.27 0.70
N ILE A 484 -7.80 -8.87 0.53
CA ILE A 484 -6.60 -9.59 0.98
C ILE A 484 -5.74 -8.62 1.77
N ALA A 485 -5.50 -8.94 3.04
CA ALA A 485 -4.58 -8.18 3.87
C ALA A 485 -3.13 -8.40 3.39
N ILE A 486 -2.33 -7.34 3.30
CA ILE A 486 -0.90 -7.45 2.94
C ILE A 486 -0.14 -8.35 3.94
N ASN A 487 -0.60 -8.44 5.19
CA ASN A 487 -0.04 -9.37 6.19
C ASN A 487 -0.24 -10.85 5.82
N GLU A 488 -1.31 -11.21 5.09
CA GLU A 488 -1.54 -12.58 4.64
C GLU A 488 -0.56 -12.97 3.53
N ILE A 489 -0.27 -12.03 2.62
CA ILE A 489 0.79 -12.17 1.59
C ILE A 489 2.16 -12.28 2.28
N LYS A 490 2.45 -11.42 3.28
CA LYS A 490 3.69 -11.48 4.09
C LYS A 490 3.87 -12.85 4.76
N ARG A 491 2.81 -13.46 5.31
CA ARG A 491 2.87 -14.82 5.90
C ARG A 491 3.21 -15.93 4.88
N LYS A 492 3.09 -15.69 3.56
CA LYS A 492 3.59 -16.62 2.52
C LYS A 492 5.08 -16.43 2.18
N THR A 493 5.69 -15.33 2.62
CA THR A 493 7.10 -15.02 2.37
C THR A 493 7.99 -15.55 3.52
N PRO A 494 9.07 -16.29 3.25
CA PRO A 494 9.85 -16.98 4.28
C PRO A 494 10.89 -16.07 4.94
N THR A 495 10.48 -14.89 5.41
CA THR A 495 11.34 -13.80 5.92
C THR A 495 12.46 -14.28 6.84
N TYR A 496 12.13 -15.12 7.83
CA TYR A 496 13.09 -15.63 8.82
C TYR A 496 14.23 -16.48 8.24
N ARG A 497 14.05 -17.07 7.05
CA ARG A 497 15.09 -17.90 6.39
C ARG A 497 16.07 -17.08 5.56
N LEU A 498 15.77 -15.81 5.28
CA LEU A 498 16.56 -14.91 4.44
C LEU A 498 17.62 -14.13 5.25
N GLY A 499 17.48 -14.13 6.59
CA GLY A 499 18.27 -13.32 7.51
C GLY A 499 17.80 -11.85 7.53
N ALA A 500 18.26 -11.07 8.52
CA ALA A 500 17.81 -9.68 8.74
C ALA A 500 18.01 -8.73 7.54
N ASN A 501 18.94 -9.08 6.65
CA ASN A 501 19.26 -8.30 5.45
C ASN A 501 18.50 -8.77 4.19
N GLY A 502 17.86 -9.94 4.21
CA GLY A 502 17.15 -10.48 3.05
C GLY A 502 15.65 -10.20 3.11
N TYR A 503 15.06 -9.80 2.00
CA TYR A 503 13.63 -9.46 1.92
C TYR A 503 13.03 -9.80 0.56
N THR A 504 11.74 -10.12 0.58
CA THR A 504 10.91 -10.20 -0.62
C THR A 504 10.21 -8.88 -0.87
N PHE A 505 10.05 -8.52 -2.13
CA PHE A 505 9.24 -7.40 -2.57
C PHE A 505 8.36 -7.84 -3.75
N ALA A 506 7.26 -7.15 -4.00
CA ALA A 506 6.40 -7.42 -5.15
C ALA A 506 6.02 -6.09 -5.81
N ILE A 507 5.97 -6.07 -7.14
CA ILE A 507 5.56 -4.89 -7.92
C ILE A 507 4.38 -5.21 -8.83
N ASP A 508 3.60 -4.17 -9.15
CA ASP A 508 2.59 -4.18 -10.20
C ASP A 508 3.18 -3.79 -11.58
N PRO A 509 2.38 -3.80 -12.67
CA PRO A 509 2.82 -3.35 -13.99
C PRO A 509 3.19 -1.86 -14.09
N ASN A 510 2.72 -1.03 -13.16
CA ASN A 510 3.10 0.39 -13.10
C ASN A 510 4.47 0.59 -12.42
N GLY A 511 4.93 -0.39 -11.63
CA GLY A 511 6.15 -0.38 -10.82
C GLY A 511 5.93 0.02 -9.35
N TYR A 512 4.69 0.14 -8.90
CA TYR A 512 4.35 0.36 -7.49
C TYR A 512 4.57 -0.91 -6.67
N VAL A 513 5.08 -0.75 -5.45
CA VAL A 513 5.33 -1.88 -4.54
C VAL A 513 4.03 -2.34 -3.85
N LEU A 514 3.60 -3.56 -4.16
CA LEU A 514 2.59 -4.31 -3.41
C LEU A 514 3.12 -4.76 -2.04
N LEU A 515 4.40 -5.13 -2.00
CA LEU A 515 5.11 -5.57 -0.81
C LEU A 515 6.51 -4.98 -0.80
N HIS A 516 6.90 -4.30 0.27
CA HIS A 516 8.28 -3.88 0.53
C HIS A 516 8.48 -3.62 2.04
N PRO A 517 9.70 -3.79 2.61
CA PRO A 517 9.98 -3.39 4.00
C PRO A 517 9.68 -1.92 4.30
N ASN A 518 9.90 -1.01 3.34
CA ASN A 518 9.69 0.43 3.50
C ASN A 518 8.24 0.87 3.19
N LEU A 519 7.34 -0.06 2.83
CA LEU A 519 5.92 0.24 2.62
C LEU A 519 5.20 0.36 3.98
N GLN A 520 4.95 1.59 4.40
CA GLN A 520 4.28 1.93 5.67
C GLN A 520 2.84 2.43 5.47
N PRO A 521 1.92 2.16 6.41
CA PRO A 521 0.55 2.69 6.35
C PRO A 521 0.50 4.20 6.58
N LYS A 522 -0.16 4.94 5.68
CA LYS A 522 -0.42 6.38 5.83
C LYS A 522 -1.64 6.57 6.74
N ILE A 523 -1.43 7.18 7.92
CA ILE A 523 -2.45 7.29 8.99
C ILE A 523 -3.67 8.16 8.63
N PHE A 524 -3.53 9.11 7.69
CA PHE A 524 -4.44 10.27 7.62
C PHE A 524 -5.39 10.36 6.41
N ASN A 525 -5.33 9.47 5.41
CA ASN A 525 -6.23 9.56 4.24
C ASN A 525 -6.69 8.19 3.73
N PHE A 526 -7.97 7.85 3.97
CA PHE A 526 -8.60 6.63 3.45
C PHE A 526 -8.98 6.71 1.96
N LYS A 527 -9.02 7.91 1.35
CA LYS A 527 -9.49 8.10 -0.04
C LYS A 527 -8.44 7.80 -1.10
N GLU A 528 -7.16 8.02 -0.79
CA GLU A 528 -6.06 7.84 -1.74
C GLU A 528 -5.42 6.46 -1.59
N SER A 529 -4.97 5.89 -2.72
CA SER A 529 -4.12 4.70 -2.76
C SER A 529 -2.74 4.99 -2.15
N VAL A 530 -2.12 3.96 -1.56
CA VAL A 530 -0.75 4.00 -1.04
C VAL A 530 0.21 3.55 -2.15
N THR A 531 0.25 4.32 -3.23
CA THR A 531 1.21 4.13 -4.33
C THR A 531 2.60 4.62 -3.91
N LEU A 532 3.55 3.69 -3.81
CA LEU A 532 4.97 3.94 -3.63
C LEU A 532 5.70 3.21 -4.76
N ASP A 533 6.55 3.88 -5.53
CA ASP A 533 7.35 3.22 -6.56
C ASP A 533 8.47 2.38 -5.94
N PHE A 534 8.89 1.30 -6.59
CA PHE A 534 10.11 0.59 -6.24
C PHE A 534 11.36 1.51 -6.22
N LEU A 535 11.44 2.49 -7.13
CA LEU A 535 12.56 3.46 -7.18
C LEU A 535 12.45 4.56 -6.10
N ASP A 536 11.27 4.76 -5.51
CA ASP A 536 11.10 5.62 -4.33
C ASP A 536 11.31 4.83 -3.01
N ALA A 537 11.02 3.52 -3.03
CA ALA A 537 11.13 2.63 -1.87
C ALA A 537 12.58 2.24 -1.54
N GLU A 538 13.49 2.30 -2.51
CA GLU A 538 14.93 2.09 -2.35
C GLU A 538 15.72 3.27 -2.91
N LEU A 539 17.03 3.34 -2.63
CA LEU A 539 17.90 4.27 -3.34
C LEU A 539 17.98 3.89 -4.83
N GLU A 540 17.69 4.86 -5.70
CA GLU A 540 17.68 4.75 -7.16
C GLU A 540 19.07 4.38 -7.72
N ASP A 541 19.06 3.54 -8.75
CA ASP A 541 20.25 3.06 -9.46
C ASP A 541 19.82 2.60 -10.86
N SER A 542 20.56 3.00 -11.89
CA SER A 542 20.45 2.49 -13.27
C SER A 542 20.27 0.97 -13.39
N ASN A 543 20.89 0.18 -12.51
CA ASN A 543 20.72 -1.27 -12.49
C ASN A 543 19.33 -1.69 -11.98
N LYS A 544 18.76 -0.94 -11.03
CA LYS A 544 17.43 -1.17 -10.46
C LYS A 544 16.32 -0.71 -11.39
N GLU A 545 16.51 0.38 -12.14
CA GLU A 545 15.63 0.77 -13.24
C GLU A 545 15.45 -0.37 -14.25
N GLU A 546 16.55 -1.00 -14.67
CA GLU A 546 16.51 -2.14 -15.60
C GLU A 546 15.88 -3.39 -14.96
N ILE A 547 16.12 -3.66 -13.67
CA ILE A 547 15.42 -4.74 -12.94
C ILE A 547 13.91 -4.48 -12.91
N ARG A 548 13.48 -3.27 -12.52
CA ARG A 548 12.08 -2.83 -12.50
C ARG A 548 11.42 -3.01 -13.86
N ARG A 549 12.10 -2.57 -14.93
CA ARG A 549 11.63 -2.73 -16.31
C ARG A 549 11.46 -4.20 -16.70
N GLN A 550 12.44 -5.05 -16.41
CA GLN A 550 12.33 -6.49 -16.72
C GLN A 550 11.24 -7.19 -15.91
N MET A 551 11.01 -6.75 -14.66
CA MET A 551 9.91 -7.24 -13.81
C MET A 551 8.53 -6.82 -14.35
N ILE A 552 8.37 -5.57 -14.80
CA ILE A 552 7.15 -5.05 -15.45
C ILE A 552 6.88 -5.76 -16.78
N ASP A 553 7.92 -6.01 -17.59
CA ASP A 553 7.85 -6.82 -18.81
C ASP A 553 7.49 -8.32 -18.55
N GLY A 554 7.29 -8.73 -17.29
CA GLY A 554 6.97 -10.10 -16.90
C GLY A 554 8.11 -11.12 -17.07
N LYS A 555 9.36 -10.65 -17.25
CA LYS A 555 10.51 -11.51 -17.55
C LYS A 555 11.18 -11.97 -16.25
N PRO A 556 11.33 -13.28 -15.98
CA PRO A 556 12.09 -13.76 -14.83
C PRO A 556 13.59 -13.49 -15.01
N GLY A 557 14.29 -13.25 -13.92
CA GLY A 557 15.71 -12.89 -13.98
C GLY A 557 16.45 -12.96 -12.65
N LEU A 558 17.78 -12.86 -12.74
CA LEU A 558 18.69 -12.77 -11.60
C LEU A 558 19.83 -11.83 -11.94
N ARG A 559 20.10 -10.85 -11.07
CA ARG A 559 21.19 -9.88 -11.23
C ARG A 559 21.87 -9.63 -9.90
N LYS A 560 23.20 -9.66 -9.91
CA LYS A 560 24.03 -9.35 -8.74
C LYS A 560 24.65 -7.98 -8.93
N ILE A 561 24.37 -7.07 -8.01
CA ILE A 561 24.71 -5.64 -8.11
C ILE A 561 25.30 -5.14 -6.79
N LYS A 562 26.12 -4.08 -6.89
CA LYS A 562 26.68 -3.37 -5.74
C LYS A 562 25.80 -2.15 -5.51
N THR A 563 25.08 -2.10 -4.40
CA THR A 563 24.07 -1.06 -4.15
C THR A 563 24.34 -0.34 -2.85
N LEU A 564 23.93 0.93 -2.79
CA LEU A 564 23.77 1.65 -1.55
C LEU A 564 22.49 1.17 -0.85
N VAL A 565 22.58 0.90 0.45
CA VAL A 565 21.48 0.46 1.32
C VAL A 565 21.32 1.49 2.42
N LYS A 566 20.14 2.11 2.51
CA LYS A 566 19.79 3.03 3.59
C LYS A 566 19.59 2.22 4.89
N SER A 567 20.19 2.68 5.99
CA SER A 567 19.95 2.12 7.32
C SER A 567 18.51 2.34 7.78
N VAL A 568 18.02 1.45 8.65
CA VAL A 568 16.65 1.48 9.20
C VAL A 568 16.37 2.74 10.03
N ASP A 569 17.41 3.30 10.65
CA ASP A 569 17.35 4.56 11.40
C ASP A 569 17.50 5.81 10.52
N GLU A 570 17.62 5.64 9.20
CA GLU A 570 17.82 6.67 8.19
C GLU A 570 19.12 7.49 8.29
N ARG A 571 20.04 7.15 9.20
CA ARG A 571 21.27 7.93 9.45
C ARG A 571 22.49 7.51 8.64
N TYR A 572 22.53 6.27 8.18
CA TYR A 572 23.68 5.67 7.50
C TYR A 572 23.30 5.11 6.12
N ILE A 573 24.29 5.02 5.24
CA ILE A 573 24.19 4.39 3.93
C ILE A 573 25.39 3.46 3.76
N ASP A 574 25.11 2.17 3.66
CA ASP A 574 26.14 1.12 3.50
C ASP A 574 26.20 0.64 2.05
N GLU A 575 27.41 0.47 1.53
CA GLU A 575 27.63 -0.11 0.20
C GLU A 575 27.71 -1.65 0.30
N ALA A 576 26.76 -2.36 -0.31
CA ALA A 576 26.63 -3.81 -0.17
C ALA A 576 26.44 -4.54 -1.50
N MET A 577 27.03 -5.73 -1.62
CA MET A 577 26.75 -6.66 -2.72
C MET A 577 25.43 -7.40 -2.49
N ARG A 578 24.44 -7.16 -3.35
CA ARG A 578 23.10 -7.73 -3.30
C ARG A 578 22.79 -8.54 -4.55
N THR A 579 22.09 -9.66 -4.38
CA THR A 579 21.56 -10.47 -5.48
C THR A 579 20.05 -10.29 -5.51
N TYR A 580 19.55 -9.68 -6.58
CA TYR A 580 18.13 -9.55 -6.88
C TYR A 580 17.74 -10.73 -7.77
N THR A 581 16.67 -11.44 -7.41
CA THR A 581 16.08 -12.54 -8.20
C THR A 581 14.59 -12.31 -8.29
N TRP A 582 13.99 -12.47 -9.47
CA TRP A 582 12.57 -12.17 -9.67
C TRP A 582 11.88 -13.11 -10.67
N THR A 583 10.56 -13.23 -10.54
CA THR A 583 9.69 -14.03 -11.41
C THR A 583 8.28 -13.43 -11.45
N PRO A 584 7.55 -13.52 -12.58
CA PRO A 584 6.11 -13.22 -12.61
C PRO A 584 5.31 -14.17 -11.69
N VAL A 585 4.16 -13.71 -11.21
CA VAL A 585 3.22 -14.50 -10.39
C VAL A 585 2.09 -15.02 -11.28
N ASP A 586 2.17 -16.30 -11.64
CA ASP A 586 1.22 -16.96 -12.57
C ASP A 586 -0.26 -16.66 -12.26
N GLY A 587 -0.99 -16.19 -13.26
CA GLY A 587 -2.42 -15.86 -13.15
C GLY A 587 -2.72 -14.46 -12.61
N THR A 588 -1.71 -13.59 -12.47
CA THR A 588 -1.83 -12.17 -12.17
C THR A 588 -0.73 -11.36 -12.86
N ASP A 589 -0.89 -10.05 -12.93
CA ASP A 589 0.09 -9.14 -13.54
C ASP A 589 1.22 -8.70 -12.57
N TYR A 590 1.29 -9.31 -11.38
CA TYR A 590 2.31 -9.01 -10.37
C TYR A 590 3.63 -9.74 -10.64
N SER A 591 4.73 -9.08 -10.31
CA SER A 591 6.09 -9.66 -10.34
C SER A 591 6.69 -9.69 -8.95
N LEU A 592 7.18 -10.85 -8.52
CA LEU A 592 7.78 -11.07 -7.20
C LEU A 592 9.29 -11.04 -7.29
N GLY A 593 9.93 -10.20 -6.46
CA GLY A 593 11.37 -10.12 -6.27
C GLY A 593 11.82 -10.60 -4.90
N LEU A 594 13.07 -11.05 -4.84
CA LEU A 594 13.80 -11.43 -3.63
C LEU A 594 15.19 -10.81 -3.67
N VAL A 595 15.56 -10.13 -2.59
CA VAL A 595 16.89 -9.57 -2.37
C VAL A 595 17.60 -10.39 -1.31
N LEU A 596 18.77 -10.92 -1.66
CA LEU A 596 19.66 -11.62 -0.72
C LEU A 596 21.08 -11.05 -0.80
N PRO A 597 21.73 -10.74 0.34
CA PRO A 597 23.17 -10.52 0.36
C PRO A 597 23.90 -11.85 0.15
N THR A 598 25.13 -11.81 -0.37
CA THR A 598 25.88 -13.01 -0.77
C THR A 598 26.19 -14.00 0.36
N TYR A 599 26.24 -13.53 1.61
CA TYR A 599 26.46 -14.38 2.78
C TYR A 599 25.17 -15.09 3.27
N SER A 600 23.98 -14.64 2.87
CA SER A 600 22.69 -15.25 3.23
C SER A 600 22.21 -16.33 2.25
N GLU A 601 23.06 -16.75 1.31
CA GLU A 601 22.81 -17.95 0.49
C GLU A 601 22.71 -19.23 1.34
N ASN A 602 23.15 -19.21 2.60
CA ASN A 602 23.01 -20.32 3.54
C ASN A 602 22.29 -19.86 4.82
N HIS A 603 21.46 -20.73 5.39
CA HIS A 603 20.88 -20.54 6.72
C HIS A 603 21.16 -21.76 7.62
N ILE A 604 21.13 -21.53 8.93
CA ILE A 604 21.22 -22.56 9.95
C ILE A 604 19.83 -23.13 10.21
N LYS A 605 19.71 -24.45 10.24
CA LYS A 605 18.54 -25.17 10.77
C LYS A 605 19.00 -26.10 11.88
N ALA A 606 18.50 -25.87 13.08
CA ALA A 606 18.72 -26.75 14.22
C ALA A 606 18.17 -28.16 13.97
N ASN A 607 18.86 -29.16 14.54
CA ASN A 607 18.50 -30.57 14.45
C ASN A 607 18.23 -31.13 15.85
N LEU A 608 17.19 -30.61 16.51
CA LEU A 608 16.69 -31.05 17.81
C LEU A 608 15.66 -32.19 17.64
N SER A 609 15.96 -33.17 16.79
CA SER A 609 15.04 -34.28 16.44
C SER A 609 15.05 -35.45 17.44
N ASP A 610 15.87 -35.37 18.48
CA ASP A 610 15.98 -36.41 19.51
C ASP A 610 14.89 -36.21 20.58
N GLN A 611 13.89 -37.10 20.59
CA GLN A 611 12.69 -36.98 21.44
C GLN A 611 13.01 -36.92 22.94
N ILE A 612 14.13 -37.52 23.36
CA ILE A 612 14.59 -37.49 24.75
C ILE A 612 15.04 -36.06 25.14
N LEU A 613 15.83 -35.42 24.27
CA LEU A 613 16.21 -34.01 24.47
C LEU A 613 14.96 -33.12 24.47
N GLN A 614 14.00 -33.37 23.57
CA GLN A 614 12.76 -32.58 23.48
C GLN A 614 11.91 -32.63 24.76
N VAL A 615 11.70 -33.81 25.35
CA VAL A 615 10.95 -33.96 26.61
C VAL A 615 11.72 -33.35 27.79
N GLN A 616 13.05 -33.35 27.73
CA GLN A 616 13.91 -32.73 28.72
C GLN A 616 14.05 -31.21 28.54
N LEU A 617 13.67 -30.62 27.40
CA LEU A 617 13.92 -29.20 27.08
C LEU A 617 13.51 -28.21 28.21
N PRO A 618 12.31 -28.29 28.82
CA PRO A 618 11.92 -27.40 29.92
C PRO A 618 12.84 -27.50 31.16
N TYR A 619 13.57 -28.61 31.28
CA TYR A 619 14.51 -28.93 32.34
C TYR A 619 15.98 -28.88 31.88
N THR A 620 16.24 -28.36 30.66
CA THR A 620 17.62 -28.11 30.20
C THR A 620 18.07 -26.72 30.64
N LYS A 621 19.34 -26.61 31.03
CA LYS A 621 19.99 -25.32 31.33
C LYS A 621 19.90 -24.31 30.18
N ASP A 622 19.82 -24.79 28.94
CA ASP A 622 19.67 -23.94 27.74
C ASP A 622 18.24 -23.34 27.62
N PHE A 623 17.25 -23.85 28.37
CA PHE A 623 15.91 -23.23 28.51
C PHE A 623 15.75 -22.46 29.83
N GLU A 624 16.35 -22.94 30.93
CA GLU A 624 16.38 -22.21 32.22
C GLU A 624 16.94 -20.78 32.08
N SER A 625 17.86 -20.56 31.14
CA SER A 625 18.40 -19.24 30.79
C SER A 625 17.37 -18.22 30.28
N LEU A 626 16.20 -18.66 29.80
CA LEU A 626 15.10 -17.78 29.41
C LEU A 626 14.23 -17.32 30.59
N LEU A 627 14.34 -17.98 31.75
CA LEU A 627 13.54 -17.67 32.93
C LEU A 627 14.01 -16.35 33.55
N PRO A 628 13.13 -15.41 33.93
CA PRO A 628 13.53 -14.15 34.57
C PRO A 628 14.42 -14.32 35.81
N ASN A 629 14.30 -15.45 36.51
CA ASN A 629 15.10 -15.78 37.69
C ASN A 629 16.60 -16.01 37.37
N SER A 630 16.97 -16.28 36.11
CA SER A 630 18.37 -16.45 35.70
C SER A 630 19.09 -15.12 35.45
N PHE A 631 18.34 -14.03 35.25
CA PHE A 631 18.85 -12.76 34.68
C PHE A 631 19.93 -12.09 35.54
N GLU A 632 19.91 -12.29 36.86
CA GLU A 632 20.99 -11.81 37.76
C GLU A 632 22.35 -12.48 37.47
N SER A 633 22.34 -13.68 36.86
CA SER A 633 23.53 -14.52 36.69
C SER A 633 23.92 -14.80 35.24
N GLU A 634 23.00 -14.54 34.30
CA GLU A 634 23.18 -14.74 32.85
C GLU A 634 22.90 -13.48 32.00
N GLY A 635 22.37 -12.40 32.62
CA GLY A 635 22.02 -11.15 31.96
C GLY A 635 20.54 -11.06 31.55
N HIS A 636 20.07 -9.84 31.28
CA HIS A 636 18.67 -9.60 30.93
C HIS A 636 18.37 -10.04 29.49
N VAL A 637 17.65 -11.16 29.34
CA VAL A 637 17.31 -11.72 28.02
C VAL A 637 16.09 -11.03 27.41
N PHE A 638 16.09 -10.88 26.09
CA PHE A 638 14.94 -10.45 25.30
C PHE A 638 14.65 -11.48 24.19
N ILE A 639 13.37 -11.71 23.91
CA ILE A 639 12.92 -12.61 22.83
C ILE A 639 12.19 -11.81 21.75
N ALA A 640 12.48 -12.05 20.47
CA ALA A 640 11.79 -11.34 19.39
C ALA A 640 10.30 -11.76 19.33
N PRO A 641 9.34 -10.82 19.29
CA PRO A 641 7.91 -11.12 19.16
C PRO A 641 7.61 -11.68 17.77
N ARG A 642 7.52 -13.02 17.68
CA ARG A 642 7.23 -13.77 16.46
C ARG A 642 6.10 -14.75 16.71
N GLU A 643 5.40 -15.11 15.65
CA GLU A 643 4.36 -16.15 15.64
C GLU A 643 5.03 -17.54 15.75
N TYR A 644 5.62 -17.87 16.91
CA TYR A 644 6.25 -19.17 17.16
C TYR A 644 5.24 -20.32 17.16
N CYS A 645 4.04 -20.04 17.69
CA CYS A 645 2.87 -20.91 17.69
C CYS A 645 1.62 -20.05 17.44
N ASN A 646 0.57 -20.65 16.87
CA ASN A 646 -0.68 -19.93 16.54
C ASN A 646 -1.37 -19.34 17.78
N ASP A 647 -1.25 -20.01 18.93
CA ASP A 647 -1.92 -19.65 20.18
C ASP A 647 -1.12 -18.65 21.03
N LEU A 648 0.02 -18.15 20.53
CA LEU A 648 0.89 -17.20 21.24
C LEU A 648 0.52 -15.75 20.89
N GLU A 649 -0.04 -15.03 21.85
CA GLU A 649 -0.37 -13.61 21.68
C GLU A 649 0.89 -12.74 21.59
N LEU A 650 0.95 -11.88 20.57
CA LEU A 650 2.04 -10.92 20.37
C LEU A 650 1.80 -9.68 21.24
N SER A 651 2.64 -9.45 22.25
CA SER A 651 2.68 -8.20 23.01
C SER A 651 3.84 -7.30 22.58
N ASN A 652 3.62 -5.98 22.63
CA ASN A 652 4.68 -4.98 22.51
C ASN A 652 5.58 -4.93 23.77
N ASN A 653 5.09 -5.41 24.91
CA ASN A 653 5.87 -5.53 26.14
C ASN A 653 6.64 -6.86 26.14
N ASN A 654 7.97 -6.79 26.06
CA ASN A 654 8.79 -8.00 25.88
C ASN A 654 8.72 -8.93 27.10
N THR A 655 8.63 -8.39 28.31
CA THR A 655 8.57 -9.20 29.54
C THR A 655 7.27 -10.00 29.62
N GLU A 656 6.15 -9.39 29.25
CA GLU A 656 4.85 -10.07 29.14
C GLU A 656 4.88 -11.14 28.04
N PHE A 657 5.40 -10.80 26.86
CA PHE A 657 5.53 -11.75 25.75
C PHE A 657 6.44 -12.95 26.10
N LEU A 658 7.54 -12.72 26.84
CA LEU A 658 8.44 -13.77 27.33
C LEU A 658 7.74 -14.70 28.33
N LEU A 659 7.00 -14.14 29.30
CA LEU A 659 6.21 -14.93 30.25
C LEU A 659 5.13 -15.77 29.56
N ASN A 660 4.42 -15.20 28.58
CA ASN A 660 3.44 -15.91 27.77
C ASN A 660 4.08 -17.04 26.94
N PHE A 661 5.27 -16.79 26.38
CA PHE A 661 6.04 -17.80 25.66
C PHE A 661 6.46 -18.97 26.57
N ILE A 662 7.03 -18.68 27.75
CA ILE A 662 7.43 -19.71 28.73
C ILE A 662 6.20 -20.53 29.17
N ALA A 663 5.10 -19.88 29.55
CA ALA A 663 3.87 -20.53 29.98
C ALA A 663 3.16 -21.35 28.88
N LEU A 664 3.47 -21.10 27.60
CA LEU A 664 3.03 -21.93 26.48
C LEU A 664 3.95 -23.15 26.30
N MET A 665 5.27 -22.97 26.37
CA MET A 665 6.26 -24.04 26.23
C MET A 665 6.22 -25.06 27.38
N GLU A 666 5.73 -24.69 28.57
CA GLU A 666 5.41 -25.62 29.66
C GLU A 666 4.22 -26.54 29.34
N LYS A 667 3.30 -26.10 28.46
CA LYS A 667 2.06 -26.82 28.13
C LYS A 667 2.11 -27.55 26.79
N VAL A 668 2.95 -27.09 25.86
CA VAL A 668 2.99 -27.55 24.47
C VAL A 668 4.39 -28.03 24.11
N THR A 669 4.49 -29.28 23.66
CA THR A 669 5.75 -29.84 23.14
C THR A 669 6.20 -29.11 21.87
N PRO A 670 7.50 -28.80 21.67
CA PRO A 670 7.99 -28.01 20.53
C PRO A 670 7.62 -28.54 19.13
N ASP A 671 7.42 -29.86 18.99
CA ASP A 671 7.01 -30.51 17.73
C ASP A 671 5.48 -30.53 17.51
N SER A 672 4.70 -29.75 18.28
CA SER A 672 3.25 -29.60 18.05
C SER A 672 2.95 -29.02 16.67
N LYS A 673 1.92 -29.56 16.00
CA LYS A 673 1.42 -29.07 14.70
C LYS A 673 0.90 -27.63 14.73
N GLN A 674 0.75 -27.03 15.91
CA GLN A 674 0.34 -25.64 16.12
C GLN A 674 1.52 -24.64 16.09
N CYS A 675 2.77 -25.13 16.02
CA CYS A 675 3.99 -24.33 16.13
C CYS A 675 4.88 -24.45 14.88
N ASP A 676 5.77 -23.46 14.65
CA ASP A 676 6.84 -23.56 13.66
C ASP A 676 8.11 -24.13 14.31
N ASN A 677 8.31 -25.44 14.13
CA ASN A 677 9.45 -26.19 14.66
C ASN A 677 10.80 -25.59 14.18
N LEU A 678 10.87 -24.91 13.03
CA LEU A 678 12.11 -24.26 12.59
C LEU A 678 12.44 -23.03 13.45
N LEU A 679 11.43 -22.23 13.79
CA LEU A 679 11.62 -21.05 14.64
C LEU A 679 11.96 -21.45 16.07
N LEU A 680 11.21 -22.40 16.65
CA LEU A 680 11.45 -22.87 18.02
C LEU A 680 12.81 -23.54 18.17
N HIS A 681 13.17 -24.48 17.28
CA HIS A 681 14.45 -25.19 17.38
C HIS A 681 15.65 -24.26 17.14
N ASN A 682 15.54 -23.28 16.23
CA ASN A 682 16.60 -22.29 16.05
C ASN A 682 16.72 -21.34 17.24
N LEU A 683 15.62 -20.93 17.88
CA LEU A 683 15.65 -20.12 19.10
C LEU A 683 16.37 -20.86 20.24
N ILE A 684 15.99 -22.10 20.52
CA ILE A 684 16.61 -22.92 21.58
C ILE A 684 18.13 -23.09 21.35
N LEU A 685 18.53 -23.34 20.09
CA LEU A 685 19.94 -23.44 19.73
C LEU A 685 20.70 -22.13 20.00
N ASP A 686 20.12 -20.99 19.63
CA ASP A 686 20.71 -19.65 19.80
C ASP A 686 20.84 -19.30 21.29
N THR A 687 19.79 -19.54 22.09
CA THR A 687 19.82 -19.38 23.55
C THR A 687 20.98 -20.16 24.17
N GLY A 688 21.12 -21.45 23.82
CA GLY A 688 22.21 -22.28 24.30
C GLY A 688 23.60 -21.91 23.77
N ILE A 689 23.71 -21.13 22.68
CA ILE A 689 24.96 -20.55 22.19
C ILE A 689 25.30 -19.30 23.01
N ILE A 690 24.32 -18.42 23.22
CA ILE A 690 24.47 -17.19 24.01
C ILE A 690 24.86 -17.54 25.46
N ARG A 691 24.18 -18.49 26.11
CA ARG A 691 24.51 -18.96 27.47
C ARG A 691 25.97 -19.40 27.61
N GLN A 692 26.48 -20.18 26.64
CA GLN A 692 27.89 -20.58 26.63
C GLN A 692 28.86 -19.42 26.40
N LEU A 693 28.45 -18.36 25.68
CA LEU A 693 29.25 -17.14 25.55
C LEU A 693 29.31 -16.38 26.87
N VAL A 694 28.18 -16.25 27.58
CA VAL A 694 28.12 -15.63 28.92
C VAL A 694 29.06 -16.37 29.87
N GLU A 695 28.95 -17.71 29.96
CA GLU A 695 29.79 -18.55 30.83
C GLU A 695 31.28 -18.50 30.47
N LYS A 696 31.63 -18.52 29.17
CA LYS A 696 33.05 -18.56 28.74
C LYS A 696 33.72 -17.17 28.75
N VAL A 697 32.97 -16.09 28.48
CA VAL A 697 33.56 -14.76 28.21
C VAL A 697 33.16 -13.70 29.22
N TRP A 698 31.86 -13.50 29.48
CA TRP A 698 31.39 -12.32 30.21
C TRP A 698 31.44 -12.52 31.73
N LYS A 699 30.97 -13.67 32.23
CA LYS A 699 30.91 -14.00 33.67
C LYS A 699 32.28 -14.08 34.37
N ASN A 700 33.37 -14.20 33.60
CA ASN A 700 34.74 -14.30 34.10
C ASN A 700 35.52 -12.97 33.96
N LYS A 701 34.85 -11.85 33.66
CA LYS A 701 35.48 -10.56 33.30
C LYS A 701 34.85 -9.32 33.97
N ASP A 702 33.93 -9.50 34.90
CA ASP A 702 33.48 -8.44 35.83
C ASP A 702 34.56 -8.13 36.88
#